data_AF-A0A2P6TDC6-F1
#
_entry.id   AF-A0A2P6TDC6-F1
#
_cell.length_a   1.000
_cell.length_b   1.000
_cell.length_c   1.000
_cell.angle_alpha   90.00
_cell.angle_beta   90.00
_cell.angle_gamma   90.00
#
_symmetry.space_group_name_H-M   'P 1'
#
loop_
_entity.id
_entity.type
_entity.pdbx_description
1 polymer ?
#
loop_
_entity_poly.entity_id
_entity_poly.type
_entity_poly.pdbx_seq_one_letter_code
_entity_poly.pdbx_strand_id
1 'polypeptide(L)'
;MIAVYHKPHQRHRRKWAARRWRSLLLAALLMFCAVQAFVMFSYYRRITASKERGKQEAAAASAGVRSLQGSADGKAVPPPPRPKFISRKQQEQALLRAEHYDERRVQRLQRALDVALQHLAKGVPPPVQGTAVFPPGNEDGPCIGEGPPARGAVAAVVVVTFNRAKYLEQMLQSLFAVHGRSRANRWKFPIYLSQDMNPANLNASGVQDVAAQHLDRVSFMQHLEVEPPALEDKKEKPVYYRIANHYKFILRTFFDCFGYERLIILEDDMQLSPDFFSYFEAAAPILDADDSLMCVSSWNDHGQDRFVRNATQLYRSDFFPGLGWMLNTRVWHSVRDNWPKGYWDDYMRLSATRRGRQCIRPEVCRTYNFGDIGSSSGQYFRLFLKPIKLNDEDVRWSKVDMSYLQRDNYARVVAAELAAATPLEGVEAVPKAAPGRDYVLRYTSQQHYEKLTGRLRMLREWRDGVPRGAYNGTVAIRNTEGARIFLAPTDDVDFSAAAFDPEHKTRVDSTGAIIRRRPVPSKKSPGGGTLLRMAYFPQQYDEAPIGSVERLEMAVAALRAAAMPPQEALHEAASIGNLERLESALKAGADVNHLCSGATTMCRACLNGHAACARRLLAAGADASLRVELFSDQLQITTSLQPLHIAAAHDSAGSTECVAALLQAGADAWANFTQVNLLALHLAANQGSLESVRLLCQACHDRDRPAADGQPGAIQQPACLTTNGCGVRPLSFALNQQRMEIARYMVAEAPWGPQHTGEVLAVLVKAGARALPLFPALVARYPLTPEQWALVPSPCPGLGAALPAVVQRSEAEAALLVHHMTASERQHLRALALCLGAAQHRGCLPSLHSSIAERLLADCAAHFAAAAPEQQAAWCQAWSASRQRHGQTAGAALAGPDGLKWWQRAVLGRR
;
A
#
# COMPACT_ATOMS: atom_id res chain seq x y z
N MET A 1 -7.76 -44.71 44.46
CA MET A 1 -7.19 -44.90 45.80
C MET A 1 -5.86 -45.61 45.63
N ILE A 2 -4.81 -45.02 46.23
CA ILE A 2 -3.59 -45.63 46.78
C ILE A 2 -2.67 -46.29 45.72
N ALA A 3 -1.62 -45.63 45.21
CA ALA A 3 -0.33 -45.28 45.86
C ALA A 3 0.56 -46.56 46.07
N VAL A 4 1.89 -46.63 45.93
CA VAL A 4 2.98 -45.65 45.76
C VAL A 4 4.31 -46.45 45.76
N TYR A 5 5.34 -45.94 45.05
CA TYR A 5 6.80 -46.04 45.34
C TYR A 5 7.61 -47.29 44.94
N HIS A 6 8.58 -47.17 44.00
CA HIS A 6 10.00 -46.70 44.09
C HIS A 6 10.97 -47.91 44.19
N LYS A 7 12.17 -48.01 43.56
CA LYS A 7 13.23 -47.06 43.17
C LYS A 7 14.29 -47.78 42.25
N PRO A 8 15.54 -47.31 41.97
CA PRO A 8 15.98 -46.89 40.63
C PRO A 8 17.23 -47.60 40.03
N HIS A 9 17.33 -47.68 38.69
CA HIS A 9 18.60 -47.99 37.97
C HIS A 9 18.70 -47.23 36.62
N GLN A 10 18.82 -45.89 36.63
CA GLN A 10 18.89 -45.09 35.39
C GLN A 10 19.97 -43.99 35.36
N ARG A 11 20.65 -43.67 36.48
CA ARG A 11 21.61 -42.54 36.53
C ARG A 11 22.98 -42.82 35.91
N HIS A 12 23.44 -44.08 35.83
CA HIS A 12 24.77 -44.38 35.28
C HIS A 12 24.85 -44.38 33.75
N ARG A 13 23.77 -44.76 33.04
CA ARG A 13 23.77 -44.78 31.55
C ARG A 13 23.80 -43.38 30.92
N ARG A 14 23.20 -42.37 31.58
CA ARG A 14 23.16 -40.98 31.07
C ARG A 14 24.53 -40.28 31.10
N LYS A 15 25.35 -40.53 32.13
CA LYS A 15 26.71 -39.94 32.22
C LYS A 15 27.66 -40.51 31.17
N TRP A 16 27.51 -41.79 30.82
CA TRP A 16 28.33 -42.45 29.81
C TRP A 16 27.95 -42.00 28.38
N ALA A 17 26.65 -41.86 28.10
CA ALA A 17 26.17 -41.29 26.84
C ALA A 17 26.61 -39.83 26.66
N ALA A 18 26.51 -38.98 27.69
CA ALA A 18 26.91 -37.58 27.61
C ALA A 18 28.41 -37.38 27.32
N ARG A 19 29.28 -38.26 27.85
CA ARG A 19 30.72 -38.22 27.53
C ARG A 19 30.99 -38.61 26.08
N ARG A 20 30.32 -39.66 25.56
CA ARG A 20 30.46 -40.10 24.17
C ARG A 20 29.92 -39.06 23.18
N TRP A 21 28.83 -38.37 23.51
CA TRP A 21 28.30 -37.26 22.71
C TRP A 21 29.22 -36.04 22.70
N ARG A 22 29.86 -35.68 23.83
CA ARG A 22 30.84 -34.59 23.87
C ARG A 22 32.08 -34.89 23.01
N SER A 23 32.57 -36.13 23.04
CA SER A 23 33.69 -36.56 22.20
C SER A 23 33.34 -36.54 20.71
N LEU A 24 32.13 -36.97 20.33
CA LEU A 24 31.65 -36.90 18.94
C LEU A 24 31.44 -35.46 18.47
N LEU A 25 30.93 -34.57 19.33
CA LEU A 25 30.77 -33.14 19.02
C LEU A 25 32.13 -32.46 18.82
N LEU A 26 33.11 -32.78 19.67
CA LEU A 26 34.47 -32.24 19.54
C LEU A 26 35.15 -32.73 18.25
N ALA A 27 34.96 -34.01 17.90
CA ALA A 27 35.45 -34.57 16.64
C ALA A 27 34.79 -33.91 15.42
N ALA A 28 33.48 -33.64 15.46
CA ALA A 28 32.77 -32.94 14.38
C ALA A 28 33.21 -31.48 14.23
N LEU A 29 33.45 -30.77 15.35
CA LEU A 29 33.99 -29.40 15.36
C LEU A 29 35.41 -29.35 14.78
N LEU A 30 36.28 -30.28 15.17
CA LEU A 30 37.63 -30.37 14.62
C LEU A 30 37.62 -30.70 13.12
N MET A 31 36.71 -31.58 12.67
CA MET A 31 36.56 -31.91 11.26
C MET A 31 36.03 -30.69 10.46
N PHE A 32 35.11 -29.91 11.03
CA PHE A 32 34.60 -28.68 10.41
C PHE A 32 35.68 -27.59 10.30
N CYS A 33 36.49 -27.40 11.34
CA CYS A 33 37.63 -26.48 11.30
C CYS A 33 38.69 -26.90 10.27
N ALA A 34 38.93 -28.22 10.12
CA ALA A 34 39.84 -28.74 9.11
C ALA A 34 39.33 -28.52 7.68
N VAL A 35 38.02 -28.68 7.44
CA VAL A 35 37.39 -28.39 6.13
C VAL A 35 37.44 -26.89 5.82
N GLN A 36 37.16 -26.02 6.79
CA GLN A 36 37.28 -24.56 6.64
C GLN A 36 38.73 -24.14 6.33
N ALA A 37 39.72 -24.70 7.03
CA ALA A 37 41.13 -24.46 6.77
C ALA A 37 41.55 -24.94 5.37
N PHE A 38 41.04 -26.10 4.93
CA PHE A 38 41.32 -26.64 3.59
C PHE A 38 40.70 -25.80 2.47
N VAL A 39 39.48 -25.30 2.66
CA VAL A 39 38.81 -24.38 1.72
C VAL A 39 39.57 -23.06 1.64
N MET A 40 39.99 -22.49 2.78
CA MET A 40 40.78 -21.27 2.82
C MET A 40 42.17 -21.45 2.18
N PHE A 41 42.83 -22.58 2.41
CA PHE A 41 44.12 -22.90 1.78
C PHE A 41 43.99 -23.11 0.26
N SER A 42 42.91 -23.77 -0.18
CA SER A 42 42.60 -23.98 -1.60
C SER A 42 42.26 -22.66 -2.30
N TYR A 43 41.54 -21.76 -1.63
CA TYR A 43 41.24 -20.42 -2.10
C TYR A 43 42.50 -19.55 -2.20
N TYR A 44 43.39 -19.63 -1.20
CA TYR A 44 44.67 -18.90 -1.20
C TYR A 44 45.63 -19.39 -2.31
N ARG A 45 45.68 -20.70 -2.58
CA ARG A 45 46.42 -21.27 -3.74
C ARG A 45 45.86 -20.80 -5.08
N ARG A 46 44.54 -20.64 -5.21
CA ARG A 46 43.92 -20.15 -6.46
C ARG A 46 44.20 -18.67 -6.69
N ILE A 47 44.23 -17.85 -5.64
CA ILE A 47 44.57 -16.41 -5.73
C ILE A 47 46.05 -16.22 -6.08
N THR A 48 46.95 -16.99 -5.47
CA THR A 48 48.39 -16.92 -5.78
C THR A 48 48.69 -17.41 -7.20
N ALA A 49 48.06 -18.50 -7.67
CA ALA A 49 48.18 -18.97 -9.05
C ALA A 49 47.54 -18.02 -10.10
N SER A 50 46.55 -17.22 -9.71
CA SER A 50 45.96 -16.16 -10.54
C SER A 50 46.88 -14.94 -10.64
N LYS A 51 47.54 -14.56 -9.54
CA LYS A 51 48.56 -13.49 -9.54
C LYS A 51 49.81 -13.84 -10.34
N GLU A 52 50.23 -15.11 -10.37
CA GLU A 52 51.36 -15.53 -11.23
C GLU A 52 50.99 -15.59 -12.70
N ARG A 53 49.79 -16.05 -13.07
CA ARG A 53 49.28 -15.99 -14.45
C ARG A 53 49.16 -14.56 -14.97
N GLY A 54 48.64 -13.64 -14.16
CA GLY A 54 48.57 -12.22 -14.52
C GLY A 54 49.94 -11.55 -14.68
N LYS A 55 50.98 -12.05 -13.98
CA LYS A 55 52.37 -11.59 -14.18
C LYS A 55 53.00 -12.18 -15.46
N GLN A 56 52.70 -13.43 -15.80
CA GLN A 56 53.17 -14.06 -17.05
C GLN A 56 52.48 -13.46 -18.29
N GLU A 57 51.19 -13.14 -18.21
CA GLU A 57 50.45 -12.47 -19.29
C GLU A 57 50.90 -11.02 -19.50
N ALA A 58 51.27 -10.30 -18.42
CA ALA A 58 51.86 -8.96 -18.52
C ALA A 58 53.30 -8.98 -19.07
N ALA A 59 54.07 -10.04 -18.82
CA ALA A 59 55.38 -10.26 -19.43
C ALA A 59 55.28 -10.62 -20.92
N ALA A 60 54.28 -11.41 -21.32
CA ALA A 60 54.01 -11.71 -22.73
C ALA A 60 53.53 -10.48 -23.52
N ALA A 61 52.71 -9.62 -22.90
CA ALA A 61 52.24 -8.37 -23.51
C ALA A 61 53.34 -7.30 -23.68
N SER A 62 54.38 -7.33 -22.84
CA SER A 62 55.53 -6.41 -22.97
C SER A 62 56.61 -6.91 -23.95
N ALA A 63 56.66 -8.21 -24.24
CA ALA A 63 57.51 -8.78 -25.29
C ALA A 63 56.96 -8.56 -26.72
N GLY A 64 55.63 -8.44 -26.87
CA GLY A 64 54.96 -8.26 -28.17
C GLY A 64 55.05 -6.85 -28.80
N VAL A 65 55.65 -5.87 -28.11
CA VAL A 65 55.72 -4.47 -28.57
C VAL A 65 57.07 -4.12 -29.23
N ARG A 66 57.97 -5.10 -29.44
CA ARG A 66 59.29 -4.88 -30.06
C ARG A 66 59.51 -5.52 -31.44
N SER A 67 58.47 -5.96 -32.14
CA SER A 67 58.61 -6.36 -33.54
C SER A 67 57.48 -5.80 -34.38
N LEU A 68 57.84 -5.25 -35.54
CA LEU A 68 57.01 -4.80 -36.68
C LEU A 68 56.85 -3.28 -36.83
N GLN A 69 57.95 -2.64 -37.24
CA GLN A 69 57.93 -1.59 -38.26
C GLN A 69 58.16 -2.24 -39.64
N GLY A 70 57.34 -1.88 -40.63
CA GLY A 70 57.38 -2.32 -42.04
C GLY A 70 55.98 -2.75 -42.51
N SER A 71 55.16 -1.86 -43.09
CA SER A 71 55.13 -1.48 -44.53
C SER A 71 54.81 -2.68 -45.42
N ALA A 72 53.80 -2.74 -46.29
CA ALA A 72 52.82 -1.80 -46.82
C ALA A 72 51.59 -2.57 -47.34
N ASP A 73 50.56 -1.81 -47.75
CA ASP A 73 49.47 -2.14 -48.67
C ASP A 73 48.21 -2.88 -48.15
N GLY A 74 47.06 -2.22 -48.36
CA GLY A 74 45.83 -2.91 -48.74
C GLY A 74 44.56 -2.66 -47.92
N LYS A 75 43.83 -1.61 -48.30
CA LYS A 75 42.35 -1.44 -48.22
C LYS A 75 41.69 -1.22 -46.84
N ALA A 76 40.88 -0.16 -46.82
CA ALA A 76 40.09 0.30 -45.68
C ALA A 76 38.93 -0.65 -45.34
N VAL A 77 38.80 -0.97 -44.04
CA VAL A 77 37.63 -1.58 -43.39
C VAL A 77 37.28 -0.67 -42.19
N PRO A 78 36.01 -0.25 -41.99
CA PRO A 78 35.64 0.53 -40.82
C PRO A 78 35.72 -0.36 -39.56
N PRO A 79 36.24 0.14 -38.42
CA PRO A 79 36.42 -0.69 -37.24
C PRO A 79 35.07 -1.00 -36.57
N PRO A 80 34.87 -2.22 -36.03
CA PRO A 80 33.72 -2.53 -35.18
C PRO A 80 33.79 -1.72 -33.87
N PRO A 81 32.66 -1.46 -33.21
CA PRO A 81 32.64 -0.71 -31.96
C PRO A 81 33.44 -1.49 -30.90
N ARG A 82 34.43 -0.81 -30.32
CA ARG A 82 35.26 -1.38 -29.23
C ARG A 82 34.34 -1.81 -28.07
N PRO A 83 34.44 -3.03 -27.53
CA PRO A 83 33.80 -3.35 -26.26
C PRO A 83 34.35 -2.39 -25.19
N LYS A 84 33.45 -1.76 -24.44
CA LYS A 84 33.82 -0.84 -23.36
C LYS A 84 34.63 -1.61 -22.32
N PHE A 85 35.95 -1.43 -22.34
CA PHE A 85 36.82 -1.86 -21.25
C PHE A 85 36.42 -1.08 -20.01
N ILE A 86 35.78 -1.77 -19.08
CA ILE A 86 35.55 -1.28 -17.72
C ILE A 86 36.93 -1.01 -17.13
N SER A 87 37.19 0.24 -16.73
CA SER A 87 38.51 0.61 -16.21
C SER A 87 38.86 -0.23 -14.98
N ARG A 88 40.16 -0.48 -14.74
CA ARG A 88 40.66 -1.19 -13.53
C ARG A 88 40.06 -0.61 -12.23
N LYS A 89 39.81 0.70 -12.22
CA LYS A 89 39.13 1.45 -11.15
C LYS A 89 37.66 1.08 -10.96
N GLN A 90 36.94 0.79 -12.05
CA GLN A 90 35.55 0.35 -12.02
C GLN A 90 35.41 -1.14 -11.66
N GLN A 91 36.38 -1.99 -12.04
CA GLN A 91 36.45 -3.37 -11.54
C GLN A 91 36.78 -3.41 -10.04
N GLU A 92 37.73 -2.60 -9.56
CA GLU A 92 38.02 -2.47 -8.12
C GLU A 92 36.84 -1.90 -7.33
N GLN A 93 36.09 -0.94 -7.87
CA GLN A 93 34.86 -0.43 -7.23
C GLN A 93 33.71 -1.45 -7.24
N ALA A 94 33.62 -2.32 -8.25
CA ALA A 94 32.64 -3.40 -8.28
C ALA A 94 33.00 -4.52 -7.28
N LEU A 95 34.29 -4.87 -7.15
CA LEU A 95 34.80 -5.81 -6.15
C LEU A 95 34.65 -5.28 -4.71
N LEU A 96 34.97 -4.01 -4.47
CA LEU A 96 34.77 -3.36 -3.15
C LEU A 96 33.29 -3.26 -2.77
N ARG A 97 32.39 -3.04 -3.74
CA ARG A 97 30.93 -3.07 -3.50
C ARG A 97 30.41 -4.49 -3.21
N ALA A 98 30.99 -5.51 -3.82
CA ALA A 98 30.68 -6.91 -3.52
C ALA A 98 31.19 -7.32 -2.13
N GLU A 99 32.41 -6.90 -1.74
CA GLU A 99 32.98 -7.16 -0.41
C GLU A 99 32.19 -6.48 0.73
N HIS A 100 31.71 -5.25 0.53
CA HIS A 100 30.92 -4.50 1.53
C HIS A 100 29.47 -4.99 1.67
N TYR A 101 28.91 -5.58 0.60
CA TYR A 101 27.59 -6.21 0.62
C TYR A 101 27.60 -7.54 1.40
N ASP A 102 28.74 -8.25 1.40
CA ASP A 102 28.90 -9.54 2.07
C ASP A 102 29.20 -9.41 3.58
N GLU A 103 29.99 -8.42 4.02
CA GLU A 103 30.26 -8.20 5.46
C GLU A 103 28.98 -7.90 6.26
N ARG A 104 28.03 -7.15 5.69
CA ARG A 104 26.72 -6.84 6.32
C ARG A 104 25.78 -8.06 6.34
N ARG A 105 25.98 -9.02 5.44
CA ARG A 105 25.25 -10.28 5.40
C ARG A 105 25.81 -11.24 6.45
N VAL A 106 27.15 -11.32 6.56
CA VAL A 106 27.86 -12.07 7.59
C VAL A 106 27.53 -11.55 9.00
N GLN A 107 27.52 -10.24 9.24
CA GLN A 107 27.15 -9.68 10.56
C GLN A 107 25.68 -9.89 10.95
N ARG A 108 24.77 -10.00 9.96
CA ARG A 108 23.34 -10.35 10.19
C ARG A 108 23.18 -11.83 10.49
N LEU A 109 23.91 -12.70 9.79
CA LEU A 109 23.96 -14.13 10.06
C LEU A 109 24.63 -14.43 11.42
N GLN A 110 25.66 -13.68 11.80
CA GLN A 110 26.32 -13.79 13.11
C GLN A 110 25.35 -13.44 14.24
N ARG A 111 24.59 -12.34 14.11
CA ARG A 111 23.55 -11.96 15.09
C ARG A 111 22.39 -12.95 15.15
N ALA A 112 21.95 -13.48 14.00
CA ALA A 112 20.93 -14.53 13.95
C ALA A 112 21.43 -15.83 14.60
N LEU A 113 22.71 -16.15 14.45
CA LEU A 113 23.36 -17.31 15.08
C LEU A 113 23.52 -17.12 16.60
N ASP A 114 23.89 -15.93 17.06
CA ASP A 114 23.99 -15.62 18.50
C ASP A 114 22.62 -15.70 19.19
N VAL A 115 21.55 -15.25 18.53
CA VAL A 115 20.16 -15.41 19.00
C VAL A 115 19.73 -16.87 18.99
N ALA A 116 20.10 -17.65 17.96
CA ALA A 116 19.83 -19.08 17.89
C ALA A 116 20.58 -19.89 18.97
N LEU A 117 21.83 -19.52 19.28
CA LEU A 117 22.64 -20.11 20.35
C LEU A 117 22.07 -19.76 21.74
N GLN A 118 21.55 -18.54 21.93
CA GLN A 118 20.82 -18.15 23.15
C GLN A 118 19.51 -18.92 23.32
N HIS A 119 18.83 -19.31 22.24
CA HIS A 119 17.66 -20.19 22.28
C HIS A 119 18.02 -21.66 22.56
N LEU A 120 19.13 -22.16 22.03
CA LEU A 120 19.66 -23.50 22.34
C LEU A 120 20.10 -23.65 23.80
N ALA A 121 20.58 -22.58 24.43
CA ALA A 121 20.92 -22.55 25.86
C ALA A 121 19.70 -22.68 26.80
N LYS A 122 18.48 -22.46 26.31
CA LYS A 122 17.24 -22.49 27.11
C LYS A 122 16.44 -23.80 27.02
N GLY A 123 16.98 -24.85 26.40
CA GLY A 123 16.38 -26.20 26.46
C GLY A 123 15.01 -26.33 25.76
N VAL A 124 14.72 -25.47 24.79
CA VAL A 124 13.55 -25.60 23.91
C VAL A 124 13.92 -26.56 22.76
N PRO A 125 13.09 -27.57 22.42
CA PRO A 125 13.38 -28.51 21.34
C PRO A 125 13.54 -27.80 19.98
N PRO A 126 14.33 -28.34 19.03
CA PRO A 126 14.69 -27.62 17.83
C PRO A 126 13.46 -27.35 16.94
N PRO A 127 13.41 -26.19 16.25
CA PRO A 127 12.35 -25.90 15.30
C PRO A 127 12.42 -26.86 14.11
N VAL A 128 11.24 -27.20 13.59
CA VAL A 128 11.03 -28.02 12.40
C VAL A 128 11.75 -27.34 11.22
N GLN A 129 12.53 -28.11 10.45
CA GLN A 129 13.16 -27.66 9.19
C GLN A 129 12.09 -27.05 8.26
N GLY A 130 12.30 -25.82 7.77
CA GLY A 130 11.53 -25.29 6.64
C GLY A 130 11.01 -23.85 6.74
N THR A 131 11.75 -22.92 7.33
CA THR A 131 11.45 -21.49 7.17
C THR A 131 12.56 -20.79 6.42
N ALA A 132 12.24 -20.39 5.19
CA ALA A 132 13.18 -19.80 4.25
C ALA A 132 12.68 -18.41 3.83
N VAL A 133 13.60 -17.44 3.87
CA VAL A 133 13.49 -16.22 3.08
C VAL A 133 14.01 -16.58 1.70
N PHE A 134 13.12 -16.61 0.70
CA PHE A 134 13.51 -16.88 -0.68
C PHE A 134 14.17 -15.63 -1.29
N PRO A 135 15.10 -15.81 -2.24
CA PRO A 135 15.60 -14.68 -3.00
C PRO A 135 14.43 -14.02 -3.78
N PRO A 136 14.48 -12.70 -4.01
CA PRO A 136 13.47 -12.03 -4.79
C PRO A 136 13.37 -12.58 -6.22
N GLY A 137 12.18 -12.60 -6.78
CA GLY A 137 11.92 -13.03 -8.16
C GLY A 137 10.91 -12.14 -8.87
N ASN A 138 10.60 -12.47 -10.12
CA ASN A 138 9.60 -11.80 -10.92
C ASN A 138 8.82 -12.82 -11.75
N GLU A 139 7.67 -12.42 -12.27
CA GLU A 139 6.69 -13.24 -12.99
C GLU A 139 7.25 -13.97 -14.21
N ASP A 140 8.29 -13.43 -14.85
CA ASP A 140 8.93 -13.96 -16.06
C ASP A 140 10.38 -14.44 -15.82
N GLY A 141 10.89 -14.30 -14.60
CA GLY A 141 12.26 -14.62 -14.21
C GLY A 141 12.49 -16.10 -13.92
N PRO A 142 13.72 -16.56 -13.64
CA PRO A 142 13.95 -17.95 -13.24
C PRO A 142 13.26 -18.28 -11.91
N CYS A 143 13.05 -19.58 -11.65
CA CYS A 143 12.55 -20.04 -10.35
C CYS A 143 13.45 -19.54 -9.21
N ILE A 144 12.86 -19.01 -8.14
CA ILE A 144 13.58 -18.44 -6.99
C ILE A 144 14.19 -19.49 -6.06
N GLY A 145 14.00 -20.78 -6.36
CA GLY A 145 14.54 -21.90 -5.59
C GLY A 145 13.70 -23.16 -5.74
N GLU A 146 14.05 -24.17 -4.94
CA GLU A 146 13.27 -25.38 -4.75
C GLU A 146 12.54 -25.28 -3.40
N GLY A 147 11.21 -25.37 -3.43
CA GLY A 147 10.39 -25.34 -2.22
C GLY A 147 10.54 -26.64 -1.41
N PRO A 148 10.15 -26.65 -0.11
CA PRO A 148 10.06 -27.90 0.64
C PRO A 148 9.12 -28.89 -0.09
N PRO A 149 9.35 -30.21 0.07
CA PRO A 149 8.67 -31.21 -0.76
C PRO A 149 7.15 -31.13 -0.60
N ALA A 150 6.44 -30.94 -1.72
CA ALA A 150 4.98 -30.90 -1.80
C ALA A 150 4.29 -32.21 -1.33
N ARG A 151 5.05 -33.30 -1.17
CA ARG A 151 4.53 -34.64 -0.87
C ARG A 151 3.79 -34.68 0.47
N GLY A 152 2.47 -34.87 0.39
CA GLY A 152 1.59 -35.03 1.55
C GLY A 152 0.95 -33.74 2.06
N ALA A 153 1.23 -32.58 1.44
CA ALA A 153 0.47 -31.37 1.68
C ALA A 153 -0.90 -31.45 0.98
N VAL A 154 -1.94 -30.93 1.63
CA VAL A 154 -3.26 -30.79 1.00
C VAL A 154 -3.21 -29.65 -0.02
N ALA A 155 -2.69 -28.50 0.40
CA ALA A 155 -2.44 -27.33 -0.45
C ALA A 155 -1.41 -26.41 0.21
N ALA A 156 -0.58 -25.72 -0.58
CA ALA A 156 0.15 -24.57 -0.07
C ALA A 156 -0.81 -23.40 0.19
N VAL A 157 -0.55 -22.59 1.21
CA VAL A 157 -1.32 -21.38 1.51
C VAL A 157 -0.45 -20.17 1.24
N VAL A 158 -0.86 -19.32 0.31
CA VAL A 158 -0.14 -18.09 -0.02
C VAL A 158 -0.96 -16.88 0.37
N VAL A 159 -0.35 -16.05 1.18
CA VAL A 159 -0.84 -14.72 1.52
C VAL A 159 -0.20 -13.73 0.55
N VAL A 160 -1.05 -13.01 -0.17
CA VAL A 160 -0.68 -11.92 -1.07
C VAL A 160 -0.69 -10.62 -0.28
N THR A 161 0.44 -9.92 -0.22
CA THR A 161 0.57 -8.62 0.44
C THR A 161 1.39 -7.64 -0.39
N PHE A 162 1.27 -6.35 -0.08
CA PHE A 162 2.04 -5.29 -0.72
C PHE A 162 2.65 -4.35 0.31
N ASN A 163 1.85 -3.39 0.80
CA ASN A 163 2.34 -2.32 1.67
C ASN A 163 1.43 -2.02 2.89
N ARG A 164 0.57 -2.97 3.28
CA ARG A 164 -0.43 -2.78 4.36
C ARG A 164 -0.06 -3.57 5.61
N ALA A 165 1.02 -3.20 6.32
CA ALA A 165 1.52 -3.94 7.48
C ALA A 165 0.46 -4.25 8.56
N LYS A 166 -0.40 -3.28 8.89
CA LYS A 166 -1.47 -3.48 9.88
C LYS A 166 -2.51 -4.52 9.44
N TYR A 167 -2.86 -4.53 8.15
CA TYR A 167 -3.80 -5.52 7.62
C TYR A 167 -3.17 -6.90 7.63
N LEU A 168 -1.91 -7.00 7.17
CA LEU A 168 -1.14 -8.23 7.24
C LEU A 168 -1.04 -8.78 8.67
N GLU A 169 -0.76 -7.92 9.65
CA GLU A 169 -0.70 -8.32 11.06
C GLU A 169 -2.04 -8.89 11.54
N GLN A 170 -3.16 -8.22 11.27
CA GLN A 170 -4.50 -8.69 11.63
C GLN A 170 -4.86 -10.02 10.94
N MET A 171 -4.56 -10.15 9.64
CA MET A 171 -4.82 -11.40 8.91
C MET A 171 -3.94 -12.53 9.47
N LEU A 172 -2.64 -12.29 9.71
CA LEU A 172 -1.75 -13.31 10.27
C LEU A 172 -2.20 -13.77 11.65
N GLN A 173 -2.68 -12.86 12.51
CA GLN A 173 -3.27 -13.22 13.80
C GLN A 173 -4.46 -14.18 13.62
N SER A 174 -5.38 -13.89 12.70
CA SER A 174 -6.51 -14.76 12.38
C SER A 174 -6.07 -16.10 11.79
N LEU A 175 -5.20 -16.08 10.77
CA LEU A 175 -4.64 -17.27 10.13
C LEU A 175 -3.99 -18.20 11.14
N PHE A 176 -3.16 -17.64 12.03
CA PHE A 176 -2.45 -18.39 13.04
C PHE A 176 -3.33 -18.95 14.15
N ALA A 177 -4.41 -18.24 14.51
CA ALA A 177 -5.40 -18.74 15.45
C ALA A 177 -6.12 -19.97 14.88
N VAL A 178 -6.53 -19.93 13.61
CA VAL A 178 -7.25 -21.03 12.95
C VAL A 178 -6.31 -22.18 12.57
N HIS A 179 -5.14 -21.88 11.99
CA HIS A 179 -4.14 -22.88 11.60
C HIS A 179 -3.63 -23.66 12.81
N GLY A 180 -3.42 -22.97 13.93
CA GLY A 180 -2.94 -23.55 15.18
C GLY A 180 -3.90 -24.52 15.87
N ARG A 181 -5.18 -24.58 15.45
CA ARG A 181 -6.19 -25.50 16.03
C ARG A 181 -5.84 -26.98 15.81
N SER A 182 -5.08 -27.30 14.76
CA SER A 182 -4.57 -28.64 14.51
C SER A 182 -3.08 -28.60 14.25
N ARG A 183 -2.31 -29.37 15.02
CA ARG A 183 -0.87 -29.53 14.78
C ARG A 183 -0.60 -30.08 13.38
N ALA A 184 -1.53 -30.84 12.81
CA ALA A 184 -1.39 -31.41 11.47
C ALA A 184 -1.42 -30.36 10.35
N ASN A 185 -2.01 -29.19 10.59
CA ASN A 185 -2.07 -28.12 9.60
C ASN A 185 -0.69 -27.62 9.22
N ARG A 186 0.32 -27.76 10.08
CA ARG A 186 1.71 -27.36 9.79
C ARG A 186 2.30 -28.04 8.56
N TRP A 187 1.90 -29.28 8.28
CA TRP A 187 2.38 -30.03 7.11
C TRP A 187 1.32 -30.17 6.03
N LYS A 188 0.02 -30.18 6.37
CA LYS A 188 -1.06 -30.17 5.37
C LYS A 188 -1.16 -28.83 4.63
N PHE A 189 -0.90 -27.73 5.33
CA PHE A 189 -1.08 -26.35 4.86
C PHE A 189 0.14 -25.49 5.20
N PRO A 190 1.27 -25.68 4.51
CA PRO A 190 2.44 -24.81 4.68
C PRO A 190 2.09 -23.38 4.24
N ILE A 191 2.50 -22.39 5.05
CA ILE A 191 2.13 -20.98 4.87
C ILE A 191 3.29 -20.19 4.26
N TYR A 192 2.98 -19.42 3.23
CA TYR A 192 3.89 -18.54 2.52
C TYR A 192 3.33 -17.12 2.48
N LEU A 193 4.20 -16.15 2.74
CA LEU A 193 3.94 -14.73 2.55
C LEU A 193 4.64 -14.28 1.26
N SER A 194 3.87 -13.81 0.28
CA SER A 194 4.41 -13.23 -0.95
C SER A 194 4.14 -11.74 -0.96
N GLN A 195 5.21 -10.94 -0.86
CA GLN A 195 5.12 -9.49 -0.91
C GLN A 195 5.43 -8.96 -2.32
N ASP A 196 4.54 -8.15 -2.89
CA ASP A 196 4.85 -7.35 -4.08
C ASP A 196 5.73 -6.15 -3.72
N MET A 197 6.70 -5.82 -4.57
CA MET A 197 7.61 -4.70 -4.39
C MET A 197 7.84 -3.97 -5.69
N ASN A 198 7.70 -2.64 -5.62
CA ASN A 198 8.14 -1.74 -6.66
C ASN A 198 9.24 -0.81 -6.13
N PRO A 199 10.01 -0.14 -7.01
CA PRO A 199 11.09 0.76 -6.62
C PRO A 199 10.68 1.85 -5.61
N ALA A 200 9.41 2.27 -5.64
CA ALA A 200 8.90 3.30 -4.74
C ALA A 200 8.68 2.82 -3.29
N ASN A 201 8.56 1.51 -3.06
CA ASN A 201 8.15 0.95 -1.76
C ASN A 201 9.17 0.00 -1.11
N LEU A 202 10.43 -0.03 -1.61
CA LEU A 202 11.48 -0.94 -1.13
C LEU A 202 11.76 -0.89 0.38
N ASN A 203 11.52 0.25 1.05
CA ASN A 203 11.92 0.48 2.45
C ASN A 203 10.81 1.09 3.35
N ALA A 204 9.55 1.18 2.91
CA ALA A 204 8.57 2.11 3.53
C ALA A 204 7.26 1.50 4.05
N SER A 205 7.08 0.17 4.05
CA SER A 205 5.76 -0.42 4.32
C SER A 205 5.56 -1.11 5.67
N GLY A 206 6.63 -1.42 6.43
CA GLY A 206 6.57 -2.22 7.67
C GLY A 206 6.19 -3.70 7.48
N VAL A 207 5.79 -4.11 6.28
CA VAL A 207 5.37 -5.50 5.95
C VAL A 207 6.52 -6.49 6.16
N GLN A 208 7.75 -6.10 5.80
CA GLN A 208 8.93 -6.93 6.00
C GLN A 208 9.22 -7.14 7.49
N ASP A 209 8.97 -6.14 8.34
CA ASP A 209 9.12 -6.26 9.79
C ASP A 209 8.09 -7.22 10.38
N VAL A 210 6.83 -7.14 9.92
CA VAL A 210 5.77 -8.09 10.31
C VAL A 210 6.12 -9.51 9.86
N ALA A 211 6.59 -9.68 8.62
CA ALA A 211 7.03 -10.98 8.12
C ALA A 211 8.21 -11.54 8.94
N ALA A 212 9.20 -10.69 9.26
CA ALA A 212 10.38 -11.06 10.05
C ALA A 212 10.03 -11.60 11.44
N GLN A 213 8.98 -11.08 12.07
CA GLN A 213 8.49 -11.53 13.38
C GLN A 213 7.88 -12.95 13.35
N HIS A 214 7.56 -13.47 12.17
CA HIS A 214 6.82 -14.72 12.00
C HIS A 214 7.55 -15.76 11.14
N LEU A 215 8.84 -15.55 10.88
CA LEU A 215 9.71 -16.49 10.13
C LEU A 215 9.91 -17.84 10.84
N ASP A 216 9.35 -18.08 12.01
CA ASP A 216 9.28 -19.41 12.64
C ASP A 216 8.04 -20.22 12.16
N ARG A 217 7.10 -19.56 11.48
CA ARG A 217 5.79 -20.13 11.09
C ARG A 217 5.47 -19.99 9.61
N VAL A 218 6.09 -19.04 8.92
CA VAL A 218 5.85 -18.76 7.50
C VAL A 218 7.17 -18.74 6.73
N SER A 219 7.08 -19.05 5.44
CA SER A 219 8.16 -18.73 4.50
C SER A 219 7.88 -17.40 3.80
N PHE A 220 8.92 -16.62 3.53
CA PHE A 220 8.77 -15.26 2.98
C PHE A 220 9.37 -15.17 1.57
N MET A 221 8.60 -14.59 0.65
CA MET A 221 8.93 -14.44 -0.77
C MET A 221 8.67 -13.00 -1.20
N GLN A 222 9.45 -12.54 -2.19
CA GLN A 222 9.36 -11.19 -2.72
C GLN A 222 9.23 -11.22 -4.23
N HIS A 223 8.20 -10.56 -4.74
CA HIS A 223 8.00 -10.26 -6.15
C HIS A 223 8.57 -8.87 -6.44
N LEU A 224 9.39 -8.75 -7.48
CA LEU A 224 10.03 -7.51 -7.88
C LEU A 224 9.46 -7.05 -9.22
N GLU A 225 8.92 -5.84 -9.25
CA GLU A 225 8.67 -5.11 -10.48
C GLU A 225 10.02 -4.73 -11.12
N VAL A 226 10.39 -5.42 -12.19
CA VAL A 226 11.61 -5.12 -12.98
C VAL A 226 11.41 -3.87 -13.82
N GLU A 227 10.27 -3.76 -14.48
CA GLU A 227 9.87 -2.60 -15.27
C GLU A 227 8.39 -2.26 -15.00
N PRO A 228 8.00 -0.97 -15.11
CA PRO A 228 6.59 -0.59 -14.99
C PRO A 228 5.73 -1.32 -16.02
N PRO A 229 4.52 -1.77 -15.65
CA PRO A 229 3.67 -2.51 -16.57
C PRO A 229 3.25 -1.65 -17.78
N ALA A 230 3.38 -2.22 -18.97
CA ALA A 230 2.89 -1.61 -20.21
C ALA A 230 1.36 -1.74 -20.28
N LEU A 231 0.66 -0.62 -20.12
CA LEU A 231 -0.80 -0.57 -20.18
C LEU A 231 -1.30 -0.76 -21.61
N GLU A 232 -2.41 -1.48 -21.78
CA GLU A 232 -3.09 -1.62 -23.07
C GLU A 232 -3.85 -0.34 -23.46
N ASP A 233 -4.42 0.36 -22.47
CA ASP A 233 -5.01 1.68 -22.62
C ASP A 233 -4.46 2.64 -21.55
N LYS A 234 -4.10 3.86 -21.96
CA LYS A 234 -3.59 4.91 -21.06
C LYS A 234 -4.58 5.33 -19.97
N LYS A 235 -5.88 5.01 -20.11
CA LYS A 235 -6.92 5.28 -19.11
C LYS A 235 -6.98 4.23 -18.00
N GLU A 236 -6.36 3.07 -18.20
CA GLU A 236 -6.35 2.00 -17.22
C GLU A 236 -5.40 2.30 -16.07
N LYS A 237 -5.63 1.65 -14.93
CA LYS A 237 -4.82 1.90 -13.73
C LYS A 237 -3.68 0.88 -13.67
N PRO A 238 -2.40 1.32 -13.60
CA PRO A 238 -1.24 0.41 -13.50
C PRO A 238 -1.30 -0.57 -12.34
N VAL A 239 -2.02 -0.23 -11.26
CA VAL A 239 -2.17 -1.10 -10.08
C VAL A 239 -2.77 -2.47 -10.42
N TYR A 240 -3.73 -2.55 -11.35
CA TYR A 240 -4.33 -3.83 -11.73
C TYR A 240 -3.41 -4.72 -12.54
N TYR A 241 -2.42 -4.13 -13.21
CA TYR A 241 -1.40 -4.85 -13.93
C TYR A 241 -0.35 -5.43 -12.99
N ARG A 242 0.09 -4.64 -12.01
CA ARG A 242 1.00 -5.10 -10.95
C ARG A 242 0.43 -6.29 -10.18
N ILE A 243 -0.86 -6.19 -9.81
CA ILE A 243 -1.56 -7.29 -9.14
C ILE A 243 -1.57 -8.53 -10.03
N ALA A 244 -1.89 -8.41 -11.33
CA ALA A 244 -1.89 -9.56 -12.23
C ALA A 244 -0.51 -10.21 -12.37
N ASN A 245 0.56 -9.42 -12.42
CA ASN A 245 1.95 -9.92 -12.46
C ASN A 245 2.33 -10.62 -11.16
N HIS A 246 1.98 -10.06 -10.00
CA HIS A 246 2.25 -10.69 -8.70
C HIS A 246 1.53 -12.03 -8.56
N TYR A 247 0.26 -12.11 -8.99
CA TYR A 247 -0.48 -13.37 -9.03
C TYR A 247 0.14 -14.39 -10.00
N LYS A 248 0.60 -13.95 -11.19
CA LYS A 248 1.34 -14.81 -12.14
C LYS A 248 2.61 -15.38 -11.51
N PHE A 249 3.40 -14.54 -10.84
CA PHE A 249 4.59 -14.95 -10.10
C PHE A 249 4.28 -16.01 -9.05
N ILE A 250 3.24 -15.80 -8.24
CA ILE A 250 2.80 -16.77 -7.23
C ILE A 250 2.42 -18.09 -7.90
N LEU A 251 1.48 -18.08 -8.84
CA LEU A 251 0.97 -19.29 -9.47
C LEU A 251 2.09 -20.11 -10.13
N ARG A 252 2.95 -19.44 -10.90
CA ARG A 252 4.11 -20.05 -11.53
C ARG A 252 5.09 -20.64 -10.50
N THR A 253 5.38 -19.91 -9.43
CA THR A 253 6.32 -20.39 -8.40
C THR A 253 5.79 -21.65 -7.73
N PHE A 254 4.51 -21.70 -7.37
CA PHE A 254 3.97 -22.84 -6.64
C PHE A 254 3.71 -24.06 -7.53
N PHE A 255 3.18 -23.87 -8.73
CA PHE A 255 2.87 -24.97 -9.63
C PHE A 255 4.07 -25.42 -10.47
N ASP A 256 4.76 -24.49 -11.14
CA ASP A 256 5.82 -24.85 -12.09
C ASP A 256 7.19 -25.03 -11.40
N CYS A 257 7.50 -24.25 -10.36
CA CYS A 257 8.79 -24.35 -9.67
C CYS A 257 8.78 -25.31 -8.47
N PHE A 258 7.76 -25.22 -7.60
CA PHE A 258 7.70 -26.03 -6.37
C PHE A 258 6.93 -27.34 -6.55
N GLY A 259 6.14 -27.48 -7.62
CA GLY A 259 5.41 -28.71 -7.93
C GLY A 259 4.26 -29.03 -6.97
N TYR A 260 3.62 -28.02 -6.39
CA TYR A 260 2.40 -28.24 -5.59
C TYR A 260 1.23 -28.68 -6.47
N GLU A 261 0.38 -29.58 -5.98
CA GLU A 261 -0.84 -29.98 -6.69
C GLU A 261 -1.96 -28.93 -6.55
N ARG A 262 -2.03 -28.26 -5.40
CA ARG A 262 -3.09 -27.31 -5.04
C ARG A 262 -2.51 -26.11 -4.30
N LEU A 263 -3.14 -24.96 -4.51
CA LEU A 263 -2.78 -23.69 -3.90
C LEU A 263 -4.02 -23.01 -3.36
N ILE A 264 -3.98 -22.55 -2.11
CA ILE A 264 -4.97 -21.65 -1.51
C ILE A 264 -4.37 -20.25 -1.51
N ILE A 265 -5.10 -19.28 -2.08
CA ILE A 265 -4.69 -17.88 -2.14
C ILE A 265 -5.57 -17.05 -1.20
N LEU A 266 -4.91 -16.26 -0.34
CA LEU A 266 -5.50 -15.32 0.61
C LEU A 266 -4.91 -13.92 0.38
N GLU A 267 -5.70 -12.87 0.55
CA GLU A 267 -5.20 -11.48 0.54
C GLU A 267 -4.95 -11.00 1.99
N ASP A 268 -4.12 -9.97 2.15
CA ASP A 268 -3.71 -9.46 3.47
C ASP A 268 -4.81 -8.73 4.25
N ASP A 269 -6.01 -8.55 3.68
CA ASP A 269 -7.17 -7.92 4.32
C ASP A 269 -8.32 -8.88 4.65
N MET A 270 -7.98 -10.16 4.91
CA MET A 270 -8.95 -11.21 5.22
C MET A 270 -8.89 -11.70 6.65
N GLN A 271 -10.04 -12.05 7.22
CA GLN A 271 -10.19 -12.83 8.45
C GLN A 271 -10.76 -14.21 8.12
N LEU A 272 -10.28 -15.26 8.80
CA LEU A 272 -10.66 -16.65 8.54
C LEU A 272 -11.67 -17.18 9.56
N SER A 273 -12.59 -18.03 9.10
CA SER A 273 -13.51 -18.76 9.95
C SER A 273 -12.82 -19.91 10.70
N PRO A 274 -13.40 -20.40 11.82
CA PRO A 274 -12.79 -21.47 12.62
C PRO A 274 -12.64 -22.81 11.89
N ASP A 275 -13.45 -23.05 10.85
CA ASP A 275 -13.51 -24.26 10.00
C ASP A 275 -12.78 -24.12 8.65
N PHE A 276 -12.04 -23.02 8.42
CA PHE A 276 -11.44 -22.72 7.11
C PHE A 276 -10.60 -23.86 6.52
N PHE A 277 -9.68 -24.43 7.31
CA PHE A 277 -8.79 -25.50 6.82
C PHE A 277 -9.51 -26.84 6.63
N SER A 278 -10.46 -27.18 7.50
CA SER A 278 -11.24 -28.42 7.36
C SER A 278 -12.19 -28.34 6.16
N TYR A 279 -12.72 -27.14 5.84
CA TYR A 279 -13.49 -26.88 4.62
C TYR A 279 -12.66 -27.18 3.35
N PHE A 280 -11.48 -26.57 3.23
CA PHE A 280 -10.63 -26.81 2.06
C PHE A 280 -10.08 -28.23 1.99
N GLU A 281 -9.76 -28.84 3.14
CA GLU A 281 -9.34 -30.24 3.19
C GLU A 281 -10.42 -31.19 2.66
N ALA A 282 -11.68 -30.99 3.05
CA ALA A 282 -12.78 -31.83 2.60
C ALA A 282 -13.15 -31.59 1.12
N ALA A 283 -12.96 -30.36 0.62
CA ALA A 283 -13.27 -30.02 -0.77
C ALA A 283 -12.16 -30.42 -1.76
N ALA A 284 -10.91 -30.59 -1.30
CA ALA A 284 -9.77 -30.90 -2.16
C ALA A 284 -9.98 -32.15 -3.04
N PRO A 285 -10.43 -33.31 -2.54
CA PRO A 285 -10.66 -34.49 -3.37
C PRO A 285 -11.74 -34.28 -4.45
N ILE A 286 -12.72 -33.41 -4.20
CA ILE A 286 -13.79 -33.10 -5.16
C ILE A 286 -13.25 -32.23 -6.29
N LEU A 287 -12.44 -31.21 -5.96
CA LEU A 287 -11.72 -30.40 -6.95
C LEU A 287 -10.78 -31.26 -7.81
N ASP A 288 -10.20 -32.28 -7.18
CA ASP A 288 -9.45 -33.42 -7.74
C ASP A 288 -10.17 -34.15 -8.86
N ALA A 289 -11.29 -34.75 -8.47
CA ALA A 289 -11.98 -35.73 -9.27
C ALA A 289 -12.92 -35.12 -10.31
N ASP A 290 -13.40 -33.89 -10.10
CA ASP A 290 -14.39 -33.26 -10.98
C ASP A 290 -13.74 -32.22 -11.90
N ASP A 291 -13.50 -32.62 -13.16
CA ASP A 291 -12.89 -31.75 -14.17
C ASP A 291 -13.72 -30.52 -14.52
N SER A 292 -15.01 -30.52 -14.20
CA SER A 292 -15.88 -29.36 -14.39
C SER A 292 -15.71 -28.29 -13.31
N LEU A 293 -14.87 -28.52 -12.30
CA LEU A 293 -14.50 -27.50 -11.32
C LEU A 293 -13.24 -26.74 -11.73
N MET A 294 -13.28 -25.43 -11.51
CA MET A 294 -12.16 -24.49 -11.66
C MET A 294 -11.58 -24.11 -10.30
N CYS A 295 -12.42 -24.01 -9.26
CA CYS A 295 -11.96 -23.62 -7.92
C CYS A 295 -12.89 -24.08 -6.80
N VAL A 296 -12.39 -23.97 -5.57
CA VAL A 296 -13.20 -23.92 -4.35
C VAL A 296 -12.96 -22.53 -3.75
N SER A 297 -14.00 -21.76 -3.50
CA SER A 297 -13.91 -20.45 -2.85
C SER A 297 -14.49 -20.52 -1.45
N SER A 298 -13.95 -19.73 -0.52
CA SER A 298 -14.51 -19.48 0.81
C SER A 298 -15.54 -18.36 0.82
N TRP A 299 -15.84 -17.75 -0.34
CA TRP A 299 -16.65 -16.54 -0.45
C TRP A 299 -18.00 -16.78 -1.12
N ASN A 300 -19.03 -16.12 -0.59
CA ASN A 300 -20.34 -15.97 -1.21
C ASN A 300 -20.57 -14.49 -1.50
N ASP A 301 -20.69 -14.11 -2.77
CA ASP A 301 -20.97 -12.72 -3.17
C ASP A 301 -22.27 -12.16 -2.58
N HIS A 302 -23.23 -13.03 -2.23
CA HIS A 302 -24.46 -12.69 -1.54
C HIS A 302 -24.47 -13.14 -0.07
N GLY A 303 -23.28 -13.34 0.52
CA GLY A 303 -23.06 -13.86 1.87
C GLY A 303 -23.39 -12.90 3.01
N GLN A 304 -24.24 -11.90 2.76
CA GLN A 304 -24.61 -10.90 3.76
C GLN A 304 -25.38 -11.57 4.89
N ASP A 305 -25.21 -11.12 6.14
CA ASP A 305 -25.83 -11.77 7.31
C ASP A 305 -27.34 -11.95 7.15
N ARG A 306 -28.04 -11.02 6.52
CA ARG A 306 -29.48 -11.15 6.23
C ARG A 306 -29.87 -12.23 5.21
N PHE A 307 -28.93 -12.77 4.45
CA PHE A 307 -29.15 -13.69 3.34
C PHE A 307 -28.67 -15.12 3.58
N VAL A 308 -28.08 -15.43 4.73
CA VAL A 308 -27.41 -16.72 4.98
C VAL A 308 -27.74 -17.26 6.37
N ARG A 309 -27.90 -18.58 6.50
CA ARG A 309 -28.19 -19.23 7.79
C ARG A 309 -27.47 -20.55 7.98
N ASN A 310 -27.31 -21.36 6.93
CA ASN A 310 -26.82 -22.72 7.06
C ASN A 310 -25.32 -22.79 6.80
N ALA A 311 -24.52 -22.97 7.85
CA ALA A 311 -23.07 -23.10 7.74
C ALA A 311 -22.65 -24.32 6.88
N THR A 312 -23.41 -25.41 6.87
CA THR A 312 -23.03 -26.66 6.15
C THR A 312 -23.40 -26.65 4.66
N GLN A 313 -24.25 -25.73 4.22
CA GLN A 313 -24.70 -25.68 2.83
C GLN A 313 -23.61 -25.14 1.90
N LEU A 314 -23.37 -25.86 0.81
CA LEU A 314 -22.48 -25.48 -0.27
C LEU A 314 -23.25 -25.42 -1.59
N TYR A 315 -22.70 -24.69 -2.54
CA TYR A 315 -23.28 -24.52 -3.87
C TYR A 315 -22.17 -24.56 -4.91
N ARG A 316 -22.52 -24.96 -6.13
CA ARG A 316 -21.70 -24.66 -7.31
C ARG A 316 -22.06 -23.28 -7.83
N SER A 317 -21.13 -22.62 -8.50
CA SER A 317 -21.34 -21.32 -9.15
C SER A 317 -20.57 -21.23 -10.47
N ASP A 318 -21.21 -20.70 -11.50
CA ASP A 318 -20.58 -20.30 -12.76
C ASP A 318 -19.73 -19.02 -12.60
N PHE A 319 -19.95 -18.25 -11.54
CA PHE A 319 -19.17 -17.06 -11.27
C PHE A 319 -17.91 -17.42 -10.48
N PHE A 320 -16.74 -16.97 -10.93
CA PHE A 320 -15.49 -17.10 -10.17
C PHE A 320 -15.44 -16.04 -9.04
N PRO A 321 -15.59 -16.43 -7.76
CA PRO A 321 -15.72 -15.44 -6.67
C PRO A 321 -14.38 -14.88 -6.21
N GLY A 322 -13.32 -15.71 -6.22
CA GLY A 322 -12.03 -15.37 -5.60
C GLY A 322 -12.14 -15.36 -4.06
N LEU A 323 -11.55 -14.33 -3.44
CA LEU A 323 -11.66 -13.97 -2.01
C LEU A 323 -11.46 -15.12 -1.00
N GLY A 324 -10.28 -15.74 -1.06
CA GLY A 324 -9.97 -16.98 -0.35
C GLY A 324 -10.37 -18.18 -1.20
N TRP A 325 -9.44 -18.71 -1.98
CA TRP A 325 -9.80 -19.69 -2.99
C TRP A 325 -8.67 -20.66 -3.27
N MET A 326 -9.07 -21.90 -3.56
CA MET A 326 -8.21 -23.01 -3.91
C MET A 326 -8.38 -23.37 -5.37
N LEU A 327 -7.26 -23.52 -6.07
CA LEU A 327 -7.17 -24.08 -7.41
C LEU A 327 -6.15 -25.22 -7.44
N ASN A 328 -6.20 -26.05 -8.47
CA ASN A 328 -5.21 -27.09 -8.71
C ASN A 328 -4.37 -26.83 -9.96
N THR A 329 -3.30 -27.60 -10.11
CA THR A 329 -2.30 -27.45 -11.19
C THR A 329 -2.90 -27.53 -12.58
N ARG A 330 -3.93 -28.38 -12.78
CA ARG A 330 -4.67 -28.51 -14.04
C ARG A 330 -5.29 -27.19 -14.49
N VAL A 331 -5.89 -26.46 -13.55
CA VAL A 331 -6.50 -25.15 -13.84
C VAL A 331 -5.42 -24.12 -14.20
N TRP A 332 -4.32 -24.06 -13.43
CA TRP A 332 -3.18 -23.19 -13.75
C TRP A 332 -2.64 -23.44 -15.16
N HIS A 333 -2.33 -24.70 -15.49
CA HIS A 333 -1.83 -25.06 -16.82
C HIS A 333 -2.80 -24.71 -17.95
N SER A 334 -4.11 -24.64 -17.69
CA SER A 334 -5.10 -24.22 -18.68
C SER A 334 -5.11 -22.72 -19.00
N VAL A 335 -4.55 -21.89 -18.12
CA VAL A 335 -4.58 -20.41 -18.24
C VAL A 335 -3.19 -19.76 -18.32
N ARG A 336 -2.12 -20.44 -17.88
CA ARG A 336 -0.78 -19.85 -17.72
C ARG A 336 -0.22 -19.20 -18.97
N ASP A 337 -0.44 -19.80 -20.14
CA ASP A 337 0.14 -19.35 -21.41
C ASP A 337 -0.57 -18.09 -21.94
N ASN A 338 -1.78 -17.80 -21.45
CA ASN A 338 -2.60 -16.65 -21.83
C ASN A 338 -2.94 -15.77 -20.62
N TRP A 339 -2.12 -15.81 -19.57
CA TRP A 339 -2.36 -15.01 -18.37
C TRP A 339 -2.42 -13.51 -18.75
N PRO A 340 -3.43 -12.77 -18.27
CA PRO A 340 -3.66 -11.39 -18.72
C PRO A 340 -2.63 -10.43 -18.12
N LYS A 341 -2.41 -9.30 -18.80
CA LYS A 341 -1.54 -8.24 -18.28
C LYS A 341 -2.12 -7.50 -17.08
N GLY A 342 -3.45 -7.47 -16.94
CA GLY A 342 -4.18 -6.80 -15.86
C GLY A 342 -5.56 -7.41 -15.66
N TYR A 343 -6.26 -7.03 -14.58
CA TYR A 343 -7.64 -7.47 -14.30
C TYR A 343 -7.81 -9.00 -14.31
N TRP A 344 -6.91 -9.70 -13.61
CA TRP A 344 -6.78 -11.16 -13.65
C TRP A 344 -8.05 -11.90 -13.22
N ASP A 345 -8.82 -11.36 -12.28
CA ASP A 345 -10.03 -11.98 -11.74
C ASP A 345 -11.19 -11.87 -12.74
N ASP A 346 -11.35 -10.72 -13.40
CA ASP A 346 -12.31 -10.57 -14.50
C ASP A 346 -11.94 -11.47 -15.69
N TYR A 347 -10.65 -11.62 -16.01
CA TYR A 347 -10.19 -12.59 -17.00
C TYR A 347 -10.58 -14.03 -16.65
N MET A 348 -10.46 -14.43 -15.38
CA MET A 348 -10.88 -15.76 -14.90
C MET A 348 -12.39 -15.97 -15.00
N ARG A 349 -13.19 -14.89 -15.01
CA ARG A 349 -14.66 -14.93 -15.15
C ARG A 349 -15.14 -15.07 -16.59
N LEU A 350 -14.31 -14.72 -17.58
CA LEU A 350 -14.66 -14.84 -19.00
C LEU A 350 -14.99 -16.29 -19.35
N SER A 351 -16.06 -16.50 -20.13
CA SER A 351 -16.49 -17.79 -20.67
C SER A 351 -15.38 -18.50 -21.43
N ALA A 352 -14.56 -17.78 -22.20
CA ALA A 352 -13.41 -18.32 -22.93
C ALA A 352 -12.32 -18.91 -21.99
N THR A 353 -12.16 -18.32 -20.80
CA THR A 353 -11.20 -18.77 -19.77
C THR A 353 -11.83 -19.86 -18.89
N ARG A 354 -13.04 -19.62 -18.40
CA ARG A 354 -13.79 -20.52 -17.52
C ARG A 354 -14.17 -21.82 -18.23
N ARG A 355 -14.49 -21.78 -19.52
CA ARG A 355 -14.85 -22.92 -20.37
C ARG A 355 -15.96 -23.80 -19.76
N GLY A 356 -17.00 -23.15 -19.23
CA GLY A 356 -18.11 -23.82 -18.57
C GLY A 356 -17.79 -24.46 -17.21
N ARG A 357 -16.55 -24.35 -16.72
CA ARG A 357 -16.19 -24.81 -15.36
C ARG A 357 -16.84 -23.94 -14.29
N GLN A 358 -16.93 -24.48 -13.09
CA GLN A 358 -17.64 -23.88 -11.95
C GLN A 358 -16.75 -23.84 -10.71
N CYS A 359 -17.13 -23.05 -9.72
CA CYS A 359 -16.51 -23.08 -8.41
C CYS A 359 -17.48 -23.62 -7.36
N ILE A 360 -16.96 -24.34 -6.36
CA ILE A 360 -17.70 -24.60 -5.12
C ILE A 360 -17.59 -23.34 -4.26
N ARG A 361 -18.71 -22.92 -3.66
CA ARG A 361 -18.76 -21.80 -2.72
C ARG A 361 -19.72 -22.11 -1.57
N PRO A 362 -19.50 -21.55 -0.37
CA PRO A 362 -20.37 -21.79 0.76
C PRO A 362 -21.66 -20.95 0.75
N GLU A 363 -22.64 -21.30 1.58
CA GLU A 363 -23.71 -20.36 1.95
C GLU A 363 -23.17 -19.24 2.84
N VAL A 364 -22.58 -19.60 4.00
CA VAL A 364 -21.94 -18.66 4.93
C VAL A 364 -20.44 -18.59 4.64
N CYS A 365 -19.88 -17.39 4.46
CA CYS A 365 -18.49 -17.22 4.07
C CYS A 365 -17.50 -17.77 5.11
N ARG A 366 -16.40 -18.35 4.63
CA ARG A 366 -15.26 -18.82 5.42
C ARG A 366 -14.14 -17.77 5.52
N THR A 367 -14.30 -16.68 4.78
CA THR A 367 -13.46 -15.49 4.83
C THR A 367 -14.32 -14.24 5.00
N TYR A 368 -13.78 -13.24 5.69
CA TYR A 368 -14.34 -11.90 5.80
C TYR A 368 -13.31 -10.89 5.35
N ASN A 369 -13.69 -9.98 4.46
CA ASN A 369 -12.79 -8.91 4.02
C ASN A 369 -13.00 -7.68 4.93
N PHE A 370 -11.94 -7.23 5.59
CA PHE A 370 -11.95 -6.03 6.45
C PHE A 370 -11.24 -4.82 5.82
N GLY A 371 -10.78 -4.94 4.57
CA GLY A 371 -10.02 -3.93 3.86
C GLY A 371 -10.87 -2.80 3.29
N ASP A 372 -11.18 -1.78 4.11
CA ASP A 372 -11.88 -0.56 3.67
C ASP A 372 -11.01 0.30 2.72
N ILE A 373 -9.67 0.18 2.81
CA ILE A 373 -8.71 0.91 1.97
C ILE A 373 -7.95 -0.07 1.06
N GLY A 374 -8.13 0.10 -0.26
CA GLY A 374 -7.47 -0.71 -1.29
C GLY A 374 -7.53 -0.05 -2.67
N SER A 375 -7.07 -0.80 -3.70
CA SER A 375 -6.90 -0.30 -5.08
C SER A 375 -8.20 0.17 -5.77
N SER A 376 -9.36 -0.24 -5.25
CA SER A 376 -10.69 0.09 -5.77
C SER A 376 -11.38 1.27 -5.06
N SER A 377 -10.69 1.98 -4.15
CA SER A 377 -11.20 3.16 -3.43
C SER A 377 -12.48 2.90 -2.60
N GLY A 378 -12.72 1.66 -2.17
CA GLY A 378 -13.76 1.32 -1.18
C GLY A 378 -15.22 1.41 -1.67
N GLN A 379 -15.46 1.70 -2.97
CA GLN A 379 -16.78 2.02 -3.53
C GLN A 379 -17.89 0.97 -3.25
N TYR A 380 -17.52 -0.29 -3.04
CA TYR A 380 -18.44 -1.40 -2.74
C TYR A 380 -18.31 -1.98 -1.33
N PHE A 381 -17.30 -1.56 -0.56
CA PHE A 381 -16.97 -2.18 0.72
C PHE A 381 -18.14 -2.04 1.71
N ARG A 382 -18.62 -0.82 1.94
CA ARG A 382 -19.64 -0.55 2.97
C ARG A 382 -21.01 -1.13 2.66
N LEU A 383 -21.41 -1.15 1.39
CA LEU A 383 -22.74 -1.62 0.98
C LEU A 383 -22.82 -3.14 0.85
N PHE A 384 -21.75 -3.79 0.40
CA PHE A 384 -21.81 -5.19 0.00
C PHE A 384 -20.83 -6.11 0.73
N LEU A 385 -19.61 -5.66 1.04
CA LEU A 385 -18.58 -6.50 1.69
C LEU A 385 -18.65 -6.46 3.22
N LYS A 386 -18.80 -5.26 3.81
CA LYS A 386 -18.92 -5.07 5.26
C LYS A 386 -20.05 -5.90 5.91
N PRO A 387 -21.25 -6.03 5.32
CA PRO A 387 -22.32 -6.85 5.91
C PRO A 387 -22.18 -8.36 5.66
N ILE A 388 -21.11 -8.83 5.01
CA ILE A 388 -20.85 -10.27 4.82
C ILE A 388 -20.68 -10.95 6.17
N LYS A 389 -21.35 -12.08 6.35
CA LYS A 389 -21.25 -12.91 7.54
C LYS A 389 -20.04 -13.83 7.44
N LEU A 390 -19.12 -13.69 8.39
CA LEU A 390 -18.11 -14.71 8.66
C LEU A 390 -18.76 -15.87 9.42
N ASN A 391 -18.51 -17.09 8.98
CA ASN A 391 -18.90 -18.28 9.73
C ASN A 391 -18.16 -18.34 11.07
N ASP A 392 -18.90 -18.48 12.16
CA ASP A 392 -18.42 -18.65 13.53
C ASP A 392 -18.58 -20.10 14.04
N GLU A 393 -19.24 -20.97 13.26
CA GLU A 393 -19.43 -22.38 13.59
C GLU A 393 -18.22 -23.25 13.18
N ASP A 394 -17.82 -24.18 14.04
CA ASP A 394 -16.78 -25.18 13.73
C ASP A 394 -17.37 -26.41 13.06
N VAL A 395 -17.59 -26.33 11.74
CA VAL A 395 -18.23 -27.39 10.95
C VAL A 395 -17.30 -28.60 10.83
N ARG A 396 -17.80 -29.77 11.23
CA ARG A 396 -17.12 -31.06 11.04
C ARG A 396 -17.35 -31.60 9.63
N TRP A 397 -16.62 -31.03 8.66
CA TRP A 397 -16.74 -31.36 7.24
C TRP A 397 -16.57 -32.85 6.89
N SER A 398 -15.82 -33.61 7.68
CA SER A 398 -15.70 -35.07 7.52
C SER A 398 -17.01 -35.84 7.71
N LYS A 399 -18.05 -35.19 8.25
CA LYS A 399 -19.40 -35.76 8.45
C LYS A 399 -20.45 -35.15 7.52
N VAL A 400 -20.09 -34.14 6.74
CA VAL A 400 -21.02 -33.51 5.80
C VAL A 400 -20.93 -34.27 4.48
N ASP A 401 -22.08 -34.74 3.98
CA ASP A 401 -22.12 -35.34 2.65
C ASP A 401 -21.94 -34.24 1.59
N MET A 402 -20.84 -34.32 0.84
CA MET A 402 -20.50 -33.40 -0.24
C MET A 402 -20.63 -34.07 -1.62
N SER A 403 -21.09 -35.32 -1.70
CA SER A 403 -21.21 -36.08 -2.97
C SER A 403 -22.21 -35.44 -3.95
N TYR A 404 -23.19 -34.69 -3.43
CA TYR A 404 -24.14 -33.94 -4.22
C TYR A 404 -23.48 -32.81 -5.04
N LEU A 405 -22.27 -32.38 -4.71
CA LEU A 405 -21.55 -31.32 -5.42
C LEU A 405 -20.87 -31.80 -6.71
N GLN A 406 -20.83 -33.11 -6.98
CA GLN A 406 -20.39 -33.62 -8.28
C GLN A 406 -21.32 -33.13 -9.37
N ARG A 407 -20.77 -32.69 -10.52
CA ARG A 407 -21.52 -32.03 -11.61
C ARG A 407 -22.93 -32.58 -11.86
N ASP A 408 -23.03 -33.87 -12.18
CA ASP A 408 -24.28 -34.48 -12.63
C ASP A 408 -25.27 -34.64 -11.45
N ASN A 409 -24.77 -34.93 -10.25
CA ASN A 409 -25.59 -34.98 -9.04
C ASN A 409 -26.14 -33.59 -8.70
N TYR A 410 -25.30 -32.55 -8.77
CA TYR A 410 -25.69 -31.19 -8.42
C TYR A 410 -26.74 -30.65 -9.38
N ALA A 411 -26.55 -30.88 -10.69
CA ALA A 411 -27.54 -30.51 -11.70
C ALA A 411 -28.91 -31.15 -11.43
N ARG A 412 -28.93 -32.45 -11.10
CA ARG A 412 -30.15 -33.17 -10.74
C ARG A 412 -30.79 -32.64 -9.45
N VAL A 413 -29.99 -32.37 -8.41
CA VAL A 413 -30.46 -31.85 -7.12
C VAL A 413 -31.09 -30.47 -7.30
N VAL A 414 -30.40 -29.53 -7.93
CA VAL A 414 -30.94 -28.17 -8.14
C VAL A 414 -32.20 -28.18 -8.99
N ALA A 415 -32.26 -29.01 -10.05
CA ALA A 415 -33.47 -29.14 -10.86
C ALA A 415 -34.66 -29.66 -10.04
N ALA A 416 -34.44 -30.67 -9.18
CA ALA A 416 -35.47 -31.20 -8.30
C ALA A 416 -35.92 -30.17 -7.24
N GLU A 417 -34.98 -29.44 -6.63
CA GLU A 417 -35.28 -28.38 -5.66
C GLU A 417 -36.08 -27.23 -6.30
N LEU A 418 -35.69 -26.78 -7.50
CA LEU A 418 -36.42 -25.73 -8.22
C LEU A 418 -37.82 -26.17 -8.66
N ALA A 419 -37.99 -27.44 -9.05
CA ALA A 419 -39.29 -27.98 -9.40
C ALA A 419 -40.22 -28.11 -8.18
N ALA A 420 -39.67 -28.39 -6.99
CA ALA A 420 -40.41 -28.48 -5.75
C ALA A 420 -40.65 -27.11 -5.07
N ALA A 421 -39.89 -26.07 -5.43
CA ALA A 421 -39.96 -24.76 -4.81
C ALA A 421 -41.29 -24.04 -5.10
N THR A 422 -41.84 -23.37 -4.08
CA THR A 422 -43.09 -22.61 -4.21
C THR A 422 -42.85 -21.27 -4.92
N PRO A 423 -43.59 -20.93 -5.99
CA PRO A 423 -43.43 -19.65 -6.67
C PRO A 423 -43.78 -18.45 -5.78
N LEU A 424 -43.04 -17.35 -5.93
CA LEU A 424 -43.34 -16.06 -5.31
C LEU A 424 -43.74 -15.02 -6.36
N GLU A 425 -44.85 -14.34 -6.11
CA GLU A 425 -45.33 -13.20 -6.92
C GLU A 425 -44.65 -11.90 -6.48
N GLY A 426 -43.35 -11.80 -6.74
CA GLY A 426 -42.57 -10.58 -6.51
C GLY A 426 -41.73 -10.55 -5.23
N VAL A 427 -40.95 -9.47 -5.08
CA VAL A 427 -39.96 -9.28 -4.01
C VAL A 427 -40.62 -9.09 -2.64
N GLU A 428 -41.84 -8.59 -2.62
CA GLU A 428 -42.62 -8.22 -1.45
C GLU A 428 -43.10 -9.44 -0.67
N ALA A 429 -43.15 -10.61 -1.31
CA ALA A 429 -43.46 -11.88 -0.69
C ALA A 429 -42.23 -12.52 -0.02
N VAL A 430 -41.01 -12.12 -0.39
CA VAL A 430 -39.76 -12.70 0.15
C VAL A 430 -39.66 -12.60 1.68
N PRO A 431 -39.94 -11.44 2.33
CA PRO A 431 -39.91 -11.37 3.79
C PRO A 431 -40.98 -12.22 4.49
N LYS A 432 -42.05 -12.59 3.79
CA LYS A 432 -43.19 -13.36 4.34
C LYS A 432 -43.05 -14.87 4.16
N ALA A 433 -42.05 -15.31 3.40
CA ALA A 433 -41.81 -16.73 3.13
C ALA A 433 -41.43 -17.48 4.41
N ALA A 434 -42.10 -18.61 4.68
CA ALA A 434 -41.94 -19.37 5.92
C ALA A 434 -40.71 -20.30 5.87
N PRO A 435 -39.98 -20.47 6.99
CA PRO A 435 -38.84 -21.39 7.03
C PRO A 435 -39.27 -22.85 6.82
N GLY A 436 -38.31 -23.70 6.43
CA GLY A 436 -38.56 -25.12 6.17
C GLY A 436 -39.20 -25.42 4.80
N ARG A 437 -39.42 -24.40 3.97
CA ARG A 437 -39.82 -24.52 2.57
C ARG A 437 -38.86 -23.75 1.67
N ASP A 438 -38.75 -24.23 0.44
CA ASP A 438 -38.03 -23.56 -0.62
C ASP A 438 -39.00 -22.77 -1.52
N TYR A 439 -38.55 -21.60 -1.95
CA TYR A 439 -39.33 -20.70 -2.79
C TYR A 439 -38.54 -20.30 -4.03
N VAL A 440 -39.24 -19.96 -5.11
CA VAL A 440 -38.63 -19.48 -6.35
C VAL A 440 -39.22 -18.14 -6.77
N LEU A 441 -38.36 -17.15 -6.96
CA LEU A 441 -38.65 -15.87 -7.56
C LEU A 441 -38.12 -15.86 -9.00
N ARG A 442 -39.03 -15.96 -9.96
CA ARG A 442 -38.69 -16.05 -11.38
C ARG A 442 -38.33 -14.69 -11.97
N TYR A 443 -37.31 -14.64 -12.83
CA TYR A 443 -37.00 -13.47 -13.64
C TYR A 443 -36.94 -13.83 -15.13
N THR A 444 -37.24 -12.87 -15.99
CA THR A 444 -37.47 -13.06 -17.43
C THR A 444 -36.45 -12.34 -18.32
N SER A 445 -35.55 -11.55 -17.72
CA SER A 445 -34.46 -10.88 -18.42
C SER A 445 -33.41 -10.40 -17.42
N GLN A 446 -32.24 -9.98 -17.93
CA GLN A 446 -31.23 -9.30 -17.12
C GLN A 446 -31.80 -8.04 -16.43
N GLN A 447 -32.57 -7.20 -17.14
CA GLN A 447 -33.15 -5.99 -16.53
C GLN A 447 -34.15 -6.35 -15.42
N HIS A 448 -34.92 -7.44 -15.60
CA HIS A 448 -35.82 -7.92 -14.57
C HIS A 448 -35.04 -8.40 -13.34
N TYR A 449 -34.00 -9.22 -13.53
CA TYR A 449 -33.11 -9.66 -12.44
C TYR A 449 -32.52 -8.47 -11.68
N GLU A 450 -31.98 -7.48 -12.39
CA GLU A 450 -31.40 -6.29 -11.78
C GLU A 450 -32.43 -5.44 -11.01
N LYS A 451 -33.68 -5.39 -11.47
CA LYS A 451 -34.77 -4.73 -10.75
C LYS A 451 -35.11 -5.47 -9.46
N LEU A 452 -35.26 -6.80 -9.50
CA LEU A 452 -35.56 -7.62 -8.32
C LEU A 452 -34.44 -7.51 -7.27
N THR A 453 -33.19 -7.72 -7.71
CA THR A 453 -32.00 -7.65 -6.85
C THR A 453 -31.78 -6.24 -6.31
N GLY A 454 -32.03 -5.19 -7.09
CA GLY A 454 -31.98 -3.80 -6.61
C GLY A 454 -32.94 -3.54 -5.45
N ARG A 455 -34.16 -4.08 -5.49
CA ARG A 455 -35.15 -3.97 -4.40
C ARG A 455 -34.78 -4.80 -3.17
N LEU A 456 -34.15 -5.96 -3.38
CA LEU A 456 -33.57 -6.76 -2.31
C LEU A 456 -32.26 -6.16 -1.76
N ARG A 457 -31.71 -5.13 -2.41
CA ARG A 457 -30.37 -4.56 -2.16
C ARG A 457 -29.23 -5.58 -2.30
N MET A 458 -29.37 -6.51 -3.24
CA MET A 458 -28.31 -7.46 -3.61
C MET A 458 -27.35 -6.83 -4.63
N LEU A 459 -26.16 -7.41 -4.79
CA LEU A 459 -25.28 -7.07 -5.92
C LEU A 459 -26.01 -7.35 -7.25
N ARG A 460 -26.02 -6.36 -8.13
CA ARG A 460 -26.72 -6.42 -9.43
C ARG A 460 -25.81 -6.77 -10.60
N GLU A 461 -24.51 -6.89 -10.34
CA GLU A 461 -23.49 -6.99 -11.37
C GLU A 461 -23.49 -8.34 -12.09
N TRP A 462 -23.22 -8.27 -13.39
CA TRP A 462 -22.96 -9.40 -14.26
C TRP A 462 -21.52 -9.33 -14.76
N ARG A 463 -20.91 -10.48 -14.97
CA ARG A 463 -19.64 -10.61 -15.70
C ARG A 463 -19.81 -11.68 -16.76
N ASP A 464 -19.59 -11.30 -18.00
CA ASP A 464 -19.72 -12.16 -19.17
C ASP A 464 -21.01 -13.01 -19.19
N GLY A 465 -22.14 -12.34 -18.98
CA GLY A 465 -23.47 -12.98 -18.96
C GLY A 465 -23.79 -13.80 -17.70
N VAL A 466 -22.93 -13.79 -16.67
CA VAL A 466 -23.13 -14.54 -15.43
C VAL A 466 -23.38 -13.59 -14.24
N PRO A 467 -24.52 -13.72 -13.52
CA PRO A 467 -24.73 -13.02 -12.25
C PRO A 467 -23.80 -13.55 -11.14
N ARG A 468 -23.44 -12.69 -10.19
CA ARG A 468 -22.62 -13.10 -9.04
C ARG A 468 -23.24 -14.25 -8.26
N GLY A 469 -22.42 -15.25 -7.90
CA GLY A 469 -22.82 -16.43 -7.14
C GLY A 469 -23.83 -17.38 -7.81
N ALA A 470 -24.18 -17.15 -9.09
CA ALA A 470 -25.19 -17.92 -9.80
C ALA A 470 -24.69 -19.29 -10.27
N TYR A 471 -25.60 -20.25 -10.38
CA TYR A 471 -25.45 -21.52 -11.10
C TYR A 471 -26.59 -21.63 -12.12
N ASN A 472 -26.26 -21.70 -13.40
CA ASN A 472 -27.21 -21.66 -14.51
C ASN A 472 -28.23 -20.51 -14.37
N GLY A 473 -27.70 -19.31 -14.05
CA GLY A 473 -28.49 -18.11 -13.77
C GLY A 473 -29.27 -18.11 -12.44
N THR A 474 -29.28 -19.20 -11.68
CA THR A 474 -29.98 -19.29 -10.40
C THR A 474 -29.10 -18.86 -9.24
N VAL A 475 -29.58 -17.91 -8.42
CA VAL A 475 -28.94 -17.46 -7.18
C VAL A 475 -29.79 -17.88 -5.99
N ALA A 476 -29.18 -18.53 -5.01
CA ALA A 476 -29.86 -18.92 -3.76
C ALA A 476 -29.49 -17.97 -2.61
N ILE A 477 -30.52 -17.44 -1.94
CA ILE A 477 -30.41 -16.65 -0.71
C ILE A 477 -31.38 -17.19 0.35
N ARG A 478 -31.30 -16.68 1.57
CA ARG A 478 -32.34 -16.85 2.60
C ARG A 478 -32.98 -15.53 2.96
N ASN A 479 -34.23 -15.56 3.40
CA ASN A 479 -34.84 -14.39 4.04
C ASN A 479 -34.48 -14.34 5.54
N THR A 480 -34.99 -13.33 6.25
CA THR A 480 -34.73 -13.14 7.68
C THR A 480 -35.20 -14.31 8.53
N GLU A 481 -36.32 -14.92 8.16
CA GLU A 481 -36.93 -16.10 8.82
C GLU A 481 -36.18 -17.41 8.53
N GLY A 482 -35.29 -17.43 7.54
CA GLY A 482 -34.48 -18.59 7.15
C GLY A 482 -35.04 -19.44 6.01
N ALA A 483 -36.14 -19.04 5.38
CA ALA A 483 -36.65 -19.65 4.15
C ALA A 483 -35.64 -19.47 3.01
N ARG A 484 -35.38 -20.52 2.22
CA ARG A 484 -34.48 -20.46 1.07
C ARG A 484 -35.25 -20.00 -0.16
N ILE A 485 -34.71 -18.99 -0.82
CA ILE A 485 -35.29 -18.32 -1.98
C ILE A 485 -34.32 -18.46 -3.15
N PHE A 486 -34.78 -19.10 -4.22
CA PHE A 486 -34.08 -19.18 -5.49
C PHE A 486 -34.53 -18.01 -6.38
N LEU A 487 -33.60 -17.13 -6.76
CA LEU A 487 -33.81 -16.22 -7.88
C LEU A 487 -33.41 -16.96 -9.14
N ALA A 488 -34.38 -17.41 -9.93
CA ALA A 488 -34.14 -18.30 -11.07
C ALA A 488 -34.71 -17.72 -12.37
N PRO A 489 -34.07 -17.95 -13.53
CA PRO A 489 -34.64 -17.57 -14.81
C PRO A 489 -35.92 -18.35 -15.11
N THR A 490 -36.74 -17.82 -16.01
CA THR A 490 -37.74 -18.59 -16.77
C THR A 490 -37.08 -19.28 -17.96
N ASP A 491 -37.72 -20.31 -18.52
CA ASP A 491 -37.13 -21.15 -19.57
C ASP A 491 -36.85 -20.40 -20.89
N ASP A 492 -37.47 -19.24 -21.08
CA ASP A 492 -37.32 -18.34 -22.23
C ASP A 492 -36.13 -17.37 -22.12
N VAL A 493 -35.43 -17.33 -20.97
CA VAL A 493 -34.26 -16.47 -20.81
C VAL A 493 -33.06 -17.11 -21.52
N ASP A 494 -32.75 -16.60 -22.71
CA ASP A 494 -31.57 -17.01 -23.44
C ASP A 494 -30.30 -16.35 -22.86
N PHE A 495 -29.56 -17.12 -22.05
CA PHE A 495 -28.24 -16.73 -21.58
C PHE A 495 -27.18 -16.73 -22.69
N SER A 496 -27.45 -17.38 -23.82
CA SER A 496 -26.58 -17.37 -25.01
C SER A 496 -26.76 -16.13 -25.88
N ALA A 497 -27.87 -15.40 -25.78
CA ALA A 497 -28.00 -14.06 -26.37
C ALA A 497 -27.11 -13.01 -25.64
N ALA A 498 -26.71 -13.30 -24.40
CA ALA A 498 -25.65 -12.58 -23.69
C ALA A 498 -24.26 -13.22 -23.91
N ALA A 499 -24.20 -14.41 -24.50
CA ALA A 499 -22.96 -15.02 -24.97
C ALA A 499 -22.63 -14.47 -26.36
N PHE A 500 -21.61 -13.62 -26.38
CA PHE A 500 -20.73 -13.39 -27.52
C PHE A 500 -21.41 -13.37 -28.91
N ASP A 501 -21.88 -12.19 -29.33
CA ASP A 501 -22.11 -11.92 -30.75
C ASP A 501 -20.80 -12.20 -31.54
N PRO A 502 -20.78 -13.23 -32.41
CA PRO A 502 -19.57 -13.62 -33.14
C PRO A 502 -19.13 -12.57 -34.17
N GLU A 503 -19.96 -11.57 -34.48
CA GLU A 503 -19.62 -10.42 -35.33
C GLU A 503 -19.01 -9.25 -34.54
N HIS A 504 -19.25 -9.16 -33.22
CA HIS A 504 -18.62 -8.16 -32.34
C HIS A 504 -17.31 -8.68 -31.75
N LYS A 505 -16.32 -8.82 -32.62
CA LYS A 505 -14.91 -9.04 -32.28
C LYS A 505 -14.42 -8.06 -31.20
N THR A 506 -14.30 -8.52 -29.96
CA THR A 506 -13.07 -8.23 -29.21
C THR A 506 -11.99 -9.10 -29.83
N ARG A 507 -11.31 -8.57 -30.85
CA ARG A 507 -10.17 -9.27 -31.43
C ARG A 507 -9.04 -9.21 -30.41
N VAL A 508 -8.72 -10.38 -29.88
CA VAL A 508 -7.44 -10.64 -29.24
C VAL A 508 -6.45 -10.86 -30.38
N ASP A 509 -5.37 -10.09 -30.43
CA ASP A 509 -4.31 -10.37 -31.40
C ASP A 509 -3.49 -11.60 -30.98
N SER A 510 -2.51 -12.00 -31.79
CA SER A 510 -1.63 -13.13 -31.53
C SER A 510 -0.78 -12.99 -30.25
N THR A 511 -0.93 -11.89 -29.49
CA THR A 511 -0.20 -11.59 -28.26
C THR A 511 -1.09 -11.51 -27.01
N GLY A 512 -2.42 -11.69 -27.14
CA GLY A 512 -3.32 -11.68 -26.00
C GLY A 512 -3.96 -10.32 -25.66
N ALA A 513 -3.73 -9.27 -26.46
CA ALA A 513 -4.23 -7.91 -26.16
C ALA A 513 -5.66 -7.65 -26.67
N ILE A 514 -6.49 -6.97 -25.87
CA ILE A 514 -7.90 -6.67 -26.22
C ILE A 514 -7.97 -5.43 -27.13
N ILE A 515 -8.22 -5.61 -28.43
CA ILE A 515 -8.41 -4.50 -29.36
C ILE A 515 -9.87 -4.00 -29.32
N ARG A 516 -10.11 -2.80 -28.79
CA ARG A 516 -11.39 -2.06 -28.97
C ARG A 516 -11.25 -1.03 -30.09
N ARG A 517 -12.02 -1.17 -31.19
CA ARG A 517 -12.19 -0.08 -32.18
C ARG A 517 -13.46 0.74 -31.91
N ARG A 518 -13.38 2.02 -32.26
CA ARG A 518 -14.47 3.03 -32.18
C ARG A 518 -15.74 2.55 -32.90
N PRO A 519 -16.94 2.96 -32.45
CA PRO A 519 -18.19 2.58 -33.10
C PRO A 519 -18.29 3.25 -34.48
N VAL A 520 -18.53 2.43 -35.52
CA VAL A 520 -19.06 2.88 -36.82
C VAL A 520 -20.58 2.97 -36.66
N PRO A 521 -21.25 4.07 -37.08
CA PRO A 521 -22.69 4.17 -36.96
C PRO A 521 -23.34 3.22 -37.97
N SER A 522 -23.85 2.08 -37.49
CA SER A 522 -24.69 1.20 -38.30
C SER A 522 -26.15 1.63 -38.18
N LYS A 523 -26.73 1.77 -39.37
CA LYS A 523 -28.07 2.23 -39.71
C LYS A 523 -29.14 1.68 -38.75
N LYS A 524 -29.87 2.57 -38.09
CA LYS A 524 -31.26 2.32 -37.71
C LYS A 524 -32.12 3.52 -38.07
N SER A 525 -33.00 3.31 -39.04
CA SER A 525 -34.40 3.73 -38.98
C SER A 525 -35.16 2.94 -40.06
N PRO A 526 -36.47 2.62 -39.89
CA PRO A 526 -37.46 3.36 -39.09
C PRO A 526 -38.15 2.55 -37.99
N GLY A 527 -38.77 3.27 -37.05
CA GLY A 527 -39.59 2.74 -35.94
C GLY A 527 -40.87 2.05 -36.42
N GLY A 528 -41.78 1.59 -35.56
CA GLY A 528 -41.95 1.73 -34.12
C GLY A 528 -43.44 1.53 -33.80
N GLY A 529 -43.76 1.01 -32.62
CA GLY A 529 -45.04 1.28 -31.92
C GLY A 529 -46.25 0.37 -32.17
N THR A 530 -46.99 0.08 -31.10
CA THR A 530 -48.44 0.27 -31.12
C THR A 530 -48.62 1.73 -30.69
N LEU A 531 -48.98 2.71 -31.51
CA LEU A 531 -49.86 2.79 -32.68
C LEU A 531 -49.31 2.33 -34.04
N LEU A 532 -50.15 1.51 -34.69
CA LEU A 532 -50.21 1.02 -36.09
C LEU A 532 -49.13 0.00 -36.51
N ARG A 533 -49.33 -1.31 -36.37
CA ARG A 533 -50.29 -2.21 -37.09
C ARG A 533 -49.91 -2.50 -38.56
N MET A 534 -49.44 -3.74 -38.77
CA MET A 534 -49.70 -4.72 -39.85
C MET A 534 -49.36 -4.39 -41.33
N ALA A 535 -48.52 -5.28 -41.92
CA ALA A 535 -48.53 -5.89 -43.27
C ALA A 535 -48.49 -4.96 -44.51
N TYR A 536 -47.74 -5.17 -45.61
CA TYR A 536 -47.46 -6.32 -46.50
C TYR A 536 -46.26 -5.95 -47.44
N PHE A 537 -45.58 -6.91 -48.08
CA PHE A 537 -44.66 -6.74 -49.26
C PHE A 537 -45.40 -6.13 -50.50
N PRO A 538 -44.80 -5.70 -51.66
CA PRO A 538 -43.42 -5.83 -52.20
C PRO A 538 -42.81 -4.61 -53.01
N GLN A 539 -41.56 -4.78 -53.50
CA GLN A 539 -40.94 -4.27 -54.77
C GLN A 539 -40.38 -2.82 -54.97
N GLN A 540 -39.05 -2.75 -55.19
CA GLN A 540 -38.27 -2.11 -56.29
C GLN A 540 -38.19 -0.55 -56.54
N TYR A 541 -36.92 -0.06 -56.73
CA TYR A 541 -36.39 1.21 -57.33
C TYR A 541 -36.69 2.56 -56.60
N ASP A 542 -35.92 3.66 -56.58
CA ASP A 542 -34.59 4.12 -57.07
C ASP A 542 -34.18 5.46 -56.33
N GLU A 543 -32.86 5.76 -56.29
CA GLU A 543 -32.03 7.00 -56.11
C GLU A 543 -32.46 8.37 -55.46
N ALA A 544 -31.62 8.87 -54.52
CA ALA A 544 -31.11 10.25 -54.19
C ALA A 544 -32.06 11.46 -53.81
N PRO A 545 -31.59 12.67 -53.33
CA PRO A 545 -30.28 13.15 -52.83
C PRO A 545 -30.29 13.92 -51.46
N ILE A 546 -29.08 14.36 -51.06
CA ILE A 546 -28.59 14.86 -49.77
C ILE A 546 -28.87 16.37 -49.52
N GLY A 547 -29.35 16.74 -48.33
CA GLY A 547 -29.47 18.16 -47.90
C GLY A 547 -30.12 18.42 -46.54
N SER A 548 -30.73 17.42 -45.90
CA SER A 548 -31.50 17.56 -44.65
C SER A 548 -30.76 17.13 -43.37
N VAL A 549 -29.64 16.41 -43.50
CA VAL A 549 -28.96 15.74 -42.39
C VAL A 549 -28.28 16.72 -41.44
N GLU A 550 -27.62 17.77 -41.93
CA GLU A 550 -26.95 18.76 -41.06
C GLU A 550 -27.94 19.55 -40.18
N ARG A 551 -29.14 19.86 -40.70
CA ARG A 551 -30.20 20.50 -39.90
C ARG A 551 -30.79 19.57 -38.85
N LEU A 552 -30.90 18.28 -39.16
CA LEU A 552 -31.40 17.25 -38.24
C LEU A 552 -30.36 16.88 -37.17
N GLU A 553 -29.07 16.86 -37.48
CA GLU A 553 -28.00 16.64 -36.49
C GLU A 553 -27.90 17.81 -35.50
N MET A 554 -28.05 19.06 -35.98
CA MET A 554 -28.12 20.23 -35.09
C MET A 554 -29.39 20.23 -34.22
N ALA A 555 -30.55 19.80 -34.74
CA ALA A 555 -31.79 19.68 -33.98
C ALA A 555 -31.75 18.54 -32.95
N VAL A 556 -31.07 17.43 -33.25
CA VAL A 556 -30.89 16.28 -32.34
C VAL A 556 -29.87 16.58 -31.23
N ALA A 557 -28.84 17.39 -31.51
CA ALA A 557 -27.95 17.93 -30.49
C ALA A 557 -28.69 18.90 -29.54
N ALA A 558 -29.59 19.73 -30.08
CA ALA A 558 -30.46 20.61 -29.29
C ALA A 558 -31.48 19.82 -28.43
N LEU A 559 -32.02 18.72 -28.94
CA LEU A 559 -32.94 17.84 -28.20
C LEU A 559 -32.25 16.99 -27.12
N ARG A 560 -30.97 16.62 -27.29
CA ARG A 560 -30.17 15.93 -26.24
C ARG A 560 -29.79 16.85 -25.09
N ALA A 561 -29.60 18.14 -25.35
CA ALA A 561 -29.39 19.15 -24.31
C ALA A 561 -30.66 19.38 -23.45
N ALA A 562 -31.83 18.96 -23.91
CA ALA A 562 -33.12 19.20 -23.24
C ALA A 562 -33.57 18.09 -22.27
N ALA A 563 -32.78 17.04 -22.03
CA ALA A 563 -33.21 15.86 -21.25
C ALA A 563 -32.59 15.71 -19.85
N MET A 564 -31.58 16.51 -19.49
CA MET A 564 -31.06 16.63 -18.13
C MET A 564 -31.41 18.02 -17.61
N PRO A 565 -32.01 18.18 -16.42
CA PRO A 565 -32.29 19.51 -15.92
C PRO A 565 -30.97 20.30 -15.75
N PRO A 566 -30.96 21.63 -15.98
CA PRO A 566 -29.73 22.42 -16.02
C PRO A 566 -28.85 22.29 -14.77
N GLN A 567 -29.46 22.05 -13.60
CA GLN A 567 -28.79 21.93 -12.30
C GLN A 567 -27.96 20.64 -12.20
N GLU A 568 -28.47 19.50 -12.68
CA GLU A 568 -27.75 18.22 -12.72
C GLU A 568 -26.63 18.26 -13.76
N ALA A 569 -26.86 18.90 -14.91
CA ALA A 569 -25.83 19.10 -15.92
C ALA A 569 -24.68 19.95 -15.40
N LEU A 570 -24.99 20.99 -14.62
CA LEU A 570 -24.00 21.85 -13.97
C LEU A 570 -23.18 21.05 -12.92
N HIS A 571 -23.84 20.21 -12.11
CA HIS A 571 -23.17 19.36 -11.13
C HIS A 571 -22.27 18.31 -11.76
N GLU A 572 -22.72 17.64 -12.82
CA GLU A 572 -21.92 16.63 -13.51
C GLU A 572 -20.70 17.28 -14.16
N ALA A 573 -20.86 18.42 -14.83
CA ALA A 573 -19.77 19.15 -15.46
C ALA A 573 -18.68 19.56 -14.45
N ALA A 574 -19.09 20.06 -13.28
CA ALA A 574 -18.19 20.39 -12.18
C ALA A 574 -17.52 19.14 -11.57
N SER A 575 -18.19 17.98 -11.57
CA SER A 575 -17.64 16.71 -11.08
C SER A 575 -16.55 16.14 -11.97
N ILE A 576 -16.69 16.27 -13.29
CA ILE A 576 -15.72 15.73 -14.25
C ILE A 576 -14.67 16.76 -14.69
N GLY A 577 -14.79 18.01 -14.23
CA GLY A 577 -13.88 19.11 -14.56
C GLY A 577 -14.06 19.68 -15.98
N ASN A 578 -15.23 19.49 -16.60
CA ASN A 578 -15.50 19.98 -17.95
C ASN A 578 -16.05 21.41 -17.93
N LEU A 579 -15.15 22.38 -18.13
CA LEU A 579 -15.47 23.81 -18.09
C LEU A 579 -16.47 24.22 -19.18
N GLU A 580 -16.37 23.69 -20.40
CA GLU A 580 -17.28 24.05 -21.50
C GLU A 580 -18.72 23.64 -21.23
N ARG A 581 -18.93 22.44 -20.68
CA ARG A 581 -20.27 21.97 -20.25
C ARG A 581 -20.80 22.77 -19.08
N LEU A 582 -19.92 23.15 -18.15
CA LEU A 582 -20.26 24.00 -17.01
C LEU A 582 -20.75 25.37 -17.49
N GLU A 583 -20.08 25.98 -18.46
CA GLU A 583 -20.53 27.25 -19.05
C GLU A 583 -21.85 27.11 -19.81
N SER A 584 -22.04 26.02 -20.55
CA SER A 584 -23.29 25.75 -21.26
C SER A 584 -24.46 25.60 -20.29
N ALA A 585 -24.26 24.94 -19.15
CA ALA A 585 -25.29 24.77 -18.13
C ALA A 585 -25.63 26.10 -17.41
N LEU A 586 -24.62 26.92 -17.11
CA LEU A 586 -24.84 28.27 -16.56
C LEU A 586 -25.63 29.16 -17.54
N LYS A 587 -25.32 29.12 -18.84
CA LYS A 587 -26.08 29.85 -19.87
C LYS A 587 -27.52 29.36 -20.00
N ALA A 588 -27.77 28.08 -19.71
CA ALA A 588 -29.11 27.50 -19.68
C ALA A 588 -29.91 27.86 -18.41
N GLY A 589 -29.39 28.73 -17.54
CA GLY A 589 -30.08 29.20 -16.34
C GLY A 589 -29.95 28.26 -15.14
N ALA A 590 -28.95 27.38 -15.12
CA ALA A 590 -28.69 26.54 -13.95
C ALA A 590 -28.40 27.39 -12.71
N ASP A 591 -29.13 27.14 -11.63
CA ASP A 591 -28.86 27.75 -10.34
C ASP A 591 -27.54 27.21 -9.79
N VAL A 592 -26.56 28.11 -9.67
CA VAL A 592 -25.18 27.82 -9.25
C VAL A 592 -25.11 27.28 -7.81
N ASN A 593 -26.08 27.62 -6.98
CA ASN A 593 -26.15 27.28 -5.56
C ASN A 593 -27.12 26.13 -5.26
N HIS A 594 -27.74 25.55 -6.29
CA HIS A 594 -28.64 24.43 -6.14
C HIS A 594 -27.95 23.23 -5.47
N LEU A 595 -28.71 22.46 -4.69
CA LEU A 595 -28.23 21.26 -4.01
C LEU A 595 -28.66 20.01 -4.78
N CYS A 596 -27.74 19.40 -5.54
CA CYS A 596 -28.01 18.09 -6.14
C CYS A 596 -27.57 16.98 -5.18
N SER A 597 -28.53 16.15 -4.74
CA SER A 597 -28.28 15.06 -3.80
C SER A 597 -27.57 15.51 -2.50
N GLY A 598 -27.91 16.71 -2.01
CA GLY A 598 -27.39 17.24 -0.73
C GLY A 598 -26.01 17.91 -0.80
N ALA A 599 -25.40 18.04 -1.99
CA ALA A 599 -24.15 18.76 -2.19
C ALA A 599 -24.32 19.93 -3.16
N THR A 600 -23.51 20.98 -3.02
CA THR A 600 -23.43 22.07 -4.00
C THR A 600 -22.47 21.71 -5.14
N THR A 601 -22.68 22.35 -6.29
CA THR A 601 -21.79 22.26 -7.45
C THR A 601 -20.34 22.63 -7.06
N MET A 602 -20.18 23.65 -6.22
CA MET A 602 -18.89 24.11 -5.70
C MET A 602 -18.17 23.03 -4.89
N CYS A 603 -18.88 22.38 -3.96
CA CYS A 603 -18.32 21.29 -3.15
C CYS A 603 -17.81 20.14 -4.02
N ARG A 604 -18.52 19.82 -5.11
CA ARG A 604 -18.11 18.76 -6.04
C ARG A 604 -16.86 19.12 -6.84
N ALA A 605 -16.76 20.36 -7.32
CA ALA A 605 -15.53 20.86 -7.96
C ALA A 605 -14.33 20.83 -6.99
N CYS A 606 -14.54 21.22 -5.72
CA CYS A 606 -13.51 21.22 -4.69
C CYS A 606 -13.05 19.81 -4.31
N LEU A 607 -14.00 18.87 -4.16
CA LEU A 607 -13.74 17.46 -3.84
C LEU A 607 -12.83 16.79 -4.88
N ASN A 608 -13.04 17.09 -6.15
CA ASN A 608 -12.28 16.50 -7.26
C ASN A 608 -11.08 17.38 -7.73
N GLY A 609 -10.79 18.48 -7.04
CA GLY A 609 -9.66 19.36 -7.36
C GLY A 609 -9.79 20.12 -8.68
N HIS A 610 -11.01 20.40 -9.15
CA HIS A 610 -11.27 21.07 -10.43
C HIS A 610 -11.30 22.60 -10.27
N ALA A 611 -10.14 23.20 -10.01
CA ALA A 611 -10.02 24.64 -9.71
C ALA A 611 -10.53 25.58 -10.81
N ALA A 612 -10.42 25.19 -12.08
CA ALA A 612 -10.97 25.98 -13.19
C ALA A 612 -12.51 26.07 -13.12
N CYS A 613 -13.17 24.96 -12.78
CA CYS A 613 -14.61 24.92 -12.54
C CYS A 613 -14.97 25.73 -11.29
N ALA A 614 -14.22 25.58 -10.19
CA ALA A 614 -14.44 26.35 -8.95
C ALA A 614 -14.36 27.86 -9.19
N ARG A 615 -13.33 28.36 -9.88
CA ARG A 615 -13.19 29.78 -10.26
C ARG A 615 -14.37 30.26 -11.10
N ARG A 616 -14.79 29.47 -12.07
CA ARG A 616 -15.90 29.84 -12.96
C ARG A 616 -17.25 29.90 -12.22
N LEU A 617 -17.46 29.00 -11.26
CA LEU A 617 -18.63 28.99 -10.38
C LEU A 617 -18.62 30.20 -9.44
N LEU A 618 -17.48 30.56 -8.84
CA LEU A 618 -17.33 31.77 -8.04
C LEU A 618 -17.66 33.03 -8.86
N ALA A 619 -17.14 33.12 -10.09
CA ALA A 619 -17.47 34.21 -11.01
C ALA A 619 -18.96 34.24 -11.42
N ALA A 620 -19.67 33.11 -11.30
CA ALA A 620 -21.10 33.00 -11.53
C ALA A 620 -21.95 33.27 -10.27
N GLY A 621 -21.34 33.68 -9.15
CA GLY A 621 -22.05 33.97 -7.91
C GLY A 621 -22.27 32.75 -6.99
N ALA A 622 -21.47 31.69 -7.13
CA ALA A 622 -21.51 30.57 -6.20
C ALA A 622 -21.16 31.03 -4.77
N ASP A 623 -22.02 30.68 -3.82
CA ASP A 623 -21.84 31.00 -2.41
C ASP A 623 -20.90 29.97 -1.75
N ALA A 624 -19.68 30.42 -1.45
CA ALA A 624 -18.65 29.62 -0.80
C ALA A 624 -18.93 29.33 0.69
N SER A 625 -19.96 29.96 1.28
CA SER A 625 -20.35 29.78 2.67
C SER A 625 -21.39 28.66 2.88
N LEU A 626 -22.00 28.17 1.78
CA LEU A 626 -23.00 27.11 1.84
C LEU A 626 -22.41 25.85 2.44
N ARG A 627 -23.06 25.39 3.51
CA ARG A 627 -22.68 24.16 4.20
C ARG A 627 -23.40 22.98 3.57
N VAL A 628 -22.66 21.91 3.34
CA VAL A 628 -23.18 20.62 2.88
C VAL A 628 -23.03 19.59 3.99
N GLU A 629 -24.05 18.76 4.17
CA GLU A 629 -23.98 17.63 5.06
C GLU A 629 -23.28 16.48 4.34
N LEU A 630 -21.98 16.33 4.61
CA LEU A 630 -21.22 15.19 4.14
C LEU A 630 -21.16 14.17 5.28
N PHE A 631 -21.64 12.96 5.02
CA PHE A 631 -21.48 11.86 5.95
C PHE A 631 -20.02 11.45 5.99
N SER A 632 -19.34 11.73 7.10
CA SER A 632 -17.99 11.22 7.35
C SER A 632 -18.10 9.80 7.88
N ASP A 633 -17.91 8.90 6.95
CA ASP A 633 -17.79 7.47 7.11
C ASP A 633 -16.72 7.03 8.15
N GLN A 634 -15.76 7.92 8.44
CA GLN A 634 -14.63 7.72 9.35
C GLN A 634 -14.91 8.18 10.79
N LEU A 635 -15.84 9.15 10.95
CA LEU A 635 -16.20 9.73 12.25
C LEU A 635 -17.64 9.39 12.68
N GLN A 636 -18.40 8.67 11.83
CA GLN A 636 -19.84 8.37 12.02
C GLN A 636 -20.69 9.61 12.31
N ILE A 637 -20.31 10.74 11.74
CA ILE A 637 -21.03 12.01 11.92
C ILE A 637 -21.33 12.64 10.57
N THR A 638 -22.52 13.23 10.46
CA THR A 638 -22.85 14.18 9.39
C THR A 638 -22.13 15.48 9.70
N THR A 639 -21.06 15.76 8.96
CA THR A 639 -20.30 17.00 9.12
C THR A 639 -20.84 18.04 8.15
N SER A 640 -21.28 19.17 8.70
CA SER A 640 -21.75 20.33 7.94
C SER A 640 -20.53 21.14 7.43
N LEU A 641 -19.99 20.76 6.28
CA LEU A 641 -18.74 21.31 5.73
C LEU A 641 -19.00 22.39 4.68
N GLN A 642 -18.16 23.41 4.65
CA GLN A 642 -18.12 24.38 3.55
C GLN A 642 -17.13 23.94 2.46
N PRO A 643 -17.25 24.45 1.21
CA PRO A 643 -16.27 24.22 0.14
C PRO A 643 -14.80 24.31 0.55
N LEU A 644 -14.45 25.30 1.40
CA LEU A 644 -13.08 25.50 1.86
C LEU A 644 -12.55 24.33 2.71
N HIS A 645 -13.42 23.74 3.54
CA HIS A 645 -13.08 22.56 4.34
C HIS A 645 -12.80 21.34 3.44
N ILE A 646 -13.62 21.17 2.40
CA ILE A 646 -13.47 20.05 1.45
C ILE A 646 -12.18 20.21 0.66
N ALA A 647 -11.93 21.40 0.09
CA ALA A 647 -10.70 21.68 -0.64
C ALA A 647 -9.45 21.47 0.23
N ALA A 648 -9.49 21.88 1.50
CA ALA A 648 -8.38 21.73 2.46
C ALA A 648 -8.15 20.28 2.93
N ALA A 649 -9.11 19.37 2.72
CA ALA A 649 -9.00 17.98 3.17
C ALA A 649 -8.19 17.06 2.23
N HIS A 650 -7.71 17.57 1.09
CA HIS A 650 -7.06 16.76 0.04
C HIS A 650 -5.68 17.29 -0.37
N ASP A 651 -4.72 16.39 -0.56
CA ASP A 651 -3.33 16.67 -0.99
C ASP A 651 -3.19 16.57 -2.52
N SER A 652 -3.75 17.54 -3.23
CA SER A 652 -3.55 17.66 -4.69
C SER A 652 -3.28 19.11 -5.08
N ALA A 653 -2.57 19.31 -6.20
CA ALA A 653 -2.40 20.64 -6.79
C ALA A 653 -3.76 21.30 -7.00
N GLY A 654 -4.67 20.59 -7.69
CA GLY A 654 -6.05 21.01 -7.95
C GLY A 654 -6.82 21.48 -6.71
N SER A 655 -6.71 20.74 -5.60
CA SER A 655 -7.33 21.09 -4.32
C SER A 655 -6.71 22.35 -3.70
N THR A 656 -5.38 22.51 -3.82
CA THR A 656 -4.67 23.71 -3.37
C THR A 656 -5.11 24.94 -4.16
N GLU A 657 -5.27 24.82 -5.49
CA GLU A 657 -5.77 25.93 -6.30
C GLU A 657 -7.26 26.23 -6.03
N CYS A 658 -8.06 25.24 -5.62
CA CYS A 658 -9.40 25.46 -5.09
C CYS A 658 -9.37 26.25 -3.77
N VAL A 659 -8.47 25.91 -2.82
CA VAL A 659 -8.27 26.68 -1.57
C VAL A 659 -7.92 28.12 -1.90
N ALA A 660 -6.95 28.35 -2.80
CA ALA A 660 -6.56 29.70 -3.22
C ALA A 660 -7.74 30.48 -3.83
N ALA A 661 -8.49 29.87 -4.75
CA ALA A 661 -9.64 30.50 -5.41
C ALA A 661 -10.75 30.86 -4.41
N LEU A 662 -11.06 29.98 -3.46
CA LEU A 662 -12.07 30.22 -2.44
C LEU A 662 -11.67 31.36 -1.50
N LEU A 663 -10.41 31.37 -1.04
CA LEU A 663 -9.90 32.45 -0.17
C LEU A 663 -9.91 33.80 -0.90
N GLN A 664 -9.49 33.84 -2.16
CA GLN A 664 -9.54 35.05 -3.00
C GLN A 664 -10.97 35.57 -3.19
N ALA A 665 -11.96 34.68 -3.29
CA ALA A 665 -13.37 35.04 -3.36
C ALA A 665 -14.02 35.38 -2.01
N GLY A 666 -13.23 35.50 -0.94
CA GLY A 666 -13.72 35.93 0.37
C GLY A 666 -14.23 34.83 1.28
N ALA A 667 -14.02 33.54 0.96
CA ALA A 667 -14.40 32.44 1.85
C ALA A 667 -13.72 32.58 3.21
N ASP A 668 -14.48 32.46 4.30
CA ASP A 668 -13.98 32.66 5.66
C ASP A 668 -13.01 31.54 6.08
N ALA A 669 -11.75 31.89 6.29
CA ALA A 669 -10.71 30.97 6.74
C ALA A 669 -10.90 30.52 8.21
N TRP A 670 -11.66 31.30 9.00
CA TRP A 670 -12.01 31.01 10.39
C TRP A 670 -13.28 30.20 10.55
N ALA A 671 -13.98 29.91 9.45
CA ALA A 671 -15.19 29.13 9.49
C ALA A 671 -14.92 27.75 10.12
N ASN A 672 -15.77 27.39 11.06
CA ASN A 672 -15.77 26.09 11.71
C ASN A 672 -17.02 25.30 11.31
N PHE A 673 -16.99 23.99 11.55
CA PHE A 673 -18.20 23.17 11.54
C PHE A 673 -18.56 22.65 12.93
N THR A 674 -19.87 22.55 13.15
CA THR A 674 -20.56 22.73 14.44
C THR A 674 -20.38 21.61 15.45
N GLN A 675 -19.98 20.40 15.03
CA GLN A 675 -19.89 19.27 15.96
C GLN A 675 -18.53 19.15 16.67
N VAL A 676 -17.46 19.69 16.09
CA VAL A 676 -16.09 19.58 16.61
C VAL A 676 -15.28 20.86 16.52
N ASN A 677 -15.89 21.98 16.09
CA ASN A 677 -15.24 23.29 15.95
C ASN A 677 -13.91 23.24 15.17
N LEU A 678 -13.92 22.56 14.03
CA LEU A 678 -12.71 22.25 13.28
C LEU A 678 -12.62 23.14 12.03
N LEU A 679 -11.52 23.89 11.91
CA LEU A 679 -11.24 24.81 10.80
C LEU A 679 -10.66 24.06 9.58
N ALA A 680 -10.76 24.67 8.40
CA ALA A 680 -10.05 24.21 7.19
C ALA A 680 -8.54 23.98 7.43
N LEU A 681 -7.89 24.81 8.26
CA LEU A 681 -6.48 24.64 8.63
C LEU A 681 -6.19 23.33 9.38
N HIS A 682 -7.11 22.85 10.21
CA HIS A 682 -6.97 21.56 10.89
C HIS A 682 -7.04 20.40 9.89
N LEU A 683 -7.91 20.50 8.88
CA LEU A 683 -8.02 19.50 7.81
C LEU A 683 -6.77 19.51 6.93
N ALA A 684 -6.27 20.69 6.54
CA ALA A 684 -5.04 20.84 5.79
C ALA A 684 -3.83 20.28 6.54
N ALA A 685 -3.75 20.50 7.85
CA ALA A 685 -2.68 19.94 8.68
C ALA A 685 -2.75 18.41 8.82
N ASN A 686 -3.96 17.84 8.73
CA ASN A 686 -4.20 16.40 8.83
C ASN A 686 -3.94 15.65 7.51
N GLN A 687 -4.41 16.21 6.38
CA GLN A 687 -4.37 15.54 5.08
C GLN A 687 -3.96 16.40 3.89
N GLY A 688 -3.99 17.73 3.98
CA GLY A 688 -3.76 18.64 2.84
C GLY A 688 -2.29 18.94 2.53
N SER A 689 -2.07 19.76 1.50
CA SER A 689 -0.73 20.16 1.04
C SER A 689 -0.11 21.25 1.94
N LEU A 690 1.22 21.35 1.97
CA LEU A 690 1.94 22.44 2.65
C LEU A 690 1.47 23.81 2.17
N GLU A 691 1.19 23.93 0.88
CA GLU A 691 0.76 25.20 0.29
C GLU A 691 -0.66 25.59 0.74
N SER A 692 -1.57 24.63 0.91
CA SER A 692 -2.87 24.90 1.50
C SER A 692 -2.75 25.38 2.95
N VAL A 693 -1.83 24.81 3.73
CA VAL A 693 -1.53 25.28 5.10
C VAL A 693 -0.99 26.71 5.09
N ARG A 694 -0.08 27.04 4.17
CA ARG A 694 0.47 28.41 4.01
C ARG A 694 -0.62 29.41 3.69
N LEU A 695 -1.43 29.13 2.67
CA LEU A 695 -2.53 29.99 2.23
C LEU A 695 -3.54 30.22 3.35
N LEU A 696 -3.92 29.17 4.09
CA LEU A 696 -4.84 29.27 5.21
C LEU A 696 -4.24 30.04 6.40
N CYS A 697 -2.96 29.81 6.74
CA CYS A 697 -2.28 30.57 7.79
C CYS A 697 -2.17 32.07 7.44
N GLN A 698 -1.86 32.40 6.19
CA GLN A 698 -1.82 33.78 5.72
C GLN A 698 -3.22 34.41 5.73
N ALA A 699 -4.22 33.74 5.16
CA ALA A 699 -5.58 34.26 5.14
C ALA A 699 -6.19 34.45 6.54
N CYS A 700 -5.86 33.60 7.51
CA CYS A 700 -6.23 33.79 8.90
C CYS A 700 -5.45 34.92 9.60
N HIS A 701 -4.26 35.27 9.13
CA HIS A 701 -3.47 36.38 9.66
C HIS A 701 -3.95 37.72 9.12
N ASP A 702 -4.28 37.77 7.83
CA ASP A 702 -4.77 38.98 7.15
C ASP A 702 -6.22 39.34 7.53
N ARG A 703 -6.95 38.38 8.11
CA ARG A 703 -8.35 38.54 8.54
C ARG A 703 -8.41 38.34 10.05
N ASP A 704 -8.54 39.43 10.79
CA ASP A 704 -8.75 39.40 12.24
C ASP A 704 -9.88 38.43 12.60
N ARG A 705 -9.67 37.60 13.62
CA ARG A 705 -10.69 36.67 14.10
C ARG A 705 -11.87 37.51 14.63
N PRO A 706 -13.12 37.29 14.19
CA PRO A 706 -14.25 37.98 14.79
C PRO A 706 -14.31 37.63 16.28
N ALA A 707 -14.42 38.66 17.13
CA ALA A 707 -14.45 38.50 18.58
C ALA A 707 -15.59 37.53 18.94
N ALA A 708 -15.23 36.41 19.56
CA ALA A 708 -16.19 35.62 20.30
C ALA A 708 -16.65 36.53 21.45
N ASP A 709 -17.89 37.00 21.38
CA ASP A 709 -18.61 37.54 22.54
C ASP A 709 -18.01 38.84 23.13
N GLY A 710 -17.94 39.90 22.32
CA GLY A 710 -18.09 41.30 22.79
C GLY A 710 -17.14 41.83 23.87
N GLN A 711 -16.03 41.15 24.19
CA GLN A 711 -15.03 41.67 25.12
C GLN A 711 -13.85 42.31 24.36
N PRO A 712 -13.72 43.65 24.37
CA PRO A 712 -12.58 44.32 23.80
C PRO A 712 -11.32 44.04 24.66
N GLY A 713 -10.32 43.34 24.08
CA GLY A 713 -8.99 43.19 24.68
C GLY A 713 -8.47 41.76 24.89
N ALA A 714 -9.19 40.70 24.51
CA ALA A 714 -8.65 39.34 24.57
C ALA A 714 -7.57 39.11 23.50
N ILE A 715 -6.38 38.63 23.90
CA ILE A 715 -5.28 38.27 22.98
C ILE A 715 -5.80 37.20 22.00
N GLN A 716 -5.94 37.57 20.73
CA GLN A 716 -6.43 36.67 19.69
C GLN A 716 -5.36 35.60 19.40
N GLN A 717 -5.66 34.33 19.70
CA GLN A 717 -4.75 33.23 19.39
C GLN A 717 -4.60 33.04 17.88
N PRO A 718 -3.37 32.93 17.35
CA PRO A 718 -3.11 32.62 15.94
C PRO A 718 -3.79 31.32 15.50
N ALA A 719 -4.26 31.25 14.25
CA ALA A 719 -4.99 30.08 13.74
C ALA A 719 -4.23 28.74 13.87
N CYS A 720 -2.90 28.77 13.77
CA CYS A 720 -2.05 27.59 13.95
C CYS A 720 -1.98 27.08 15.41
N LEU A 721 -2.41 27.89 16.37
CA LEU A 721 -2.46 27.58 17.81
C LEU A 721 -3.88 27.42 18.34
N THR A 722 -4.89 27.81 17.55
CA THR A 722 -6.30 27.58 17.85
C THR A 722 -6.56 26.10 18.06
N THR A 723 -7.38 25.79 19.06
CA THR A 723 -7.84 24.43 19.33
C THR A 723 -9.20 24.18 18.72
N ASN A 724 -9.43 22.95 18.27
CA ASN A 724 -10.77 22.48 17.96
C ASN A 724 -11.56 22.18 19.25
N GLY A 725 -12.81 21.73 19.13
CA GLY A 725 -13.70 21.39 20.24
C GLY A 725 -13.18 20.26 21.15
N CYS A 726 -12.16 19.51 20.72
CA CYS A 726 -11.49 18.49 21.51
C CYS A 726 -10.16 18.96 22.11
N GLY A 727 -9.82 20.26 22.01
CA GLY A 727 -8.57 20.80 22.51
C GLY A 727 -7.34 20.48 21.65
N VAL A 728 -7.53 20.03 20.40
CA VAL A 728 -6.44 19.64 19.50
C VAL A 728 -6.09 20.77 18.54
N ARG A 729 -4.80 21.07 18.38
CA ARG A 729 -4.26 22.12 17.50
C ARG A 729 -3.87 21.58 16.11
N PRO A 730 -3.78 22.42 15.06
CA PRO A 730 -3.30 22.01 13.73
C PRO A 730 -1.91 21.36 13.76
N LEU A 731 -0.96 21.92 14.52
CA LEU A 731 0.39 21.33 14.67
C LEU A 731 0.34 19.90 15.23
N SER A 732 -0.60 19.62 16.15
CA SER A 732 -0.79 18.26 16.69
C SER A 732 -1.31 17.29 15.62
N PHE A 733 -2.18 17.73 14.72
CA PHE A 733 -2.62 16.91 13.57
C PHE A 733 -1.45 16.58 12.64
N ALA A 734 -0.66 17.58 12.27
CA ALA A 734 0.52 17.37 11.41
C ALA A 734 1.53 16.39 12.04
N LEU A 735 1.81 16.51 13.33
CA LEU A 735 2.70 15.60 14.07
C LEU A 735 2.13 14.18 14.21
N ASN A 736 0.81 14.04 14.42
CA ASN A 736 0.17 12.73 14.52
C ASN A 736 0.18 11.98 13.19
N GLN A 737 0.02 12.71 12.09
CA GLN A 737 0.03 12.16 10.73
C GLN A 737 1.43 12.14 10.09
N GLN A 738 2.47 12.45 10.86
CA GLN A 738 3.88 12.48 10.42
C GLN A 738 4.14 13.40 9.21
N ARG A 739 3.37 14.48 9.06
CA ARG A 739 3.54 15.50 8.02
C ARG A 739 4.62 16.51 8.45
N MET A 740 5.88 16.06 8.41
CA MET A 740 7.01 16.80 8.99
C MET A 740 7.25 18.17 8.33
N GLU A 741 7.06 18.30 7.01
CA GLU A 741 7.21 19.58 6.31
C GLU A 741 6.20 20.63 6.77
N ILE A 742 4.94 20.21 6.97
CA ILE A 742 3.86 21.05 7.51
C ILE A 742 4.17 21.44 8.96
N ALA A 743 4.57 20.47 9.79
CA ALA A 743 4.92 20.73 11.18
C ALA A 743 6.13 21.68 11.30
N ARG A 744 7.13 21.54 10.42
CA ARG A 744 8.28 22.44 10.34
C ARG A 744 7.86 23.85 9.94
N TYR A 745 7.01 24.02 8.93
CA TYR A 745 6.47 25.32 8.56
C TYR A 745 5.71 25.97 9.73
N MET A 746 4.85 25.21 10.42
CA MET A 746 4.08 25.72 11.55
C MET A 746 4.95 26.22 12.71
N VAL A 747 6.10 25.57 12.96
CA VAL A 747 7.05 25.99 14.00
C VAL A 747 7.96 27.13 13.51
N ALA A 748 8.53 27.00 12.32
CA ALA A 748 9.59 27.86 11.82
C ALA A 748 9.10 29.16 11.18
N GLU A 749 7.92 29.15 10.55
CA GLU A 749 7.51 30.19 9.60
C GLU A 749 6.10 30.74 9.87
N ALA A 750 5.16 29.94 10.39
CA ALA A 750 3.77 30.38 10.57
C ALA A 750 3.63 31.60 11.51
N PRO A 751 2.65 32.49 11.29
CA PRO A 751 2.57 33.80 11.96
C PRO A 751 1.92 33.70 13.35
N TRP A 752 2.71 33.40 14.39
CA TRP A 752 2.20 33.33 15.77
C TRP A 752 2.90 34.21 16.81
N GLY A 753 4.15 34.67 16.60
CA GLY A 753 4.80 35.66 17.49
C GLY A 753 5.40 35.10 18.79
N PRO A 754 6.43 35.76 19.37
CA PRO A 754 7.25 35.19 20.45
C PRO A 754 6.48 34.84 21.74
N GLN A 755 5.39 35.55 22.03
CA GLN A 755 4.58 35.34 23.23
C GLN A 755 3.93 33.94 23.30
N HIS A 756 3.77 33.24 22.18
CA HIS A 756 3.20 31.89 22.14
C HIS A 756 4.23 30.76 22.10
N THR A 757 5.52 31.08 22.29
CA THR A 757 6.62 30.09 22.28
C THR A 757 6.38 28.95 23.29
N GLY A 758 5.85 29.27 24.47
CA GLY A 758 5.50 28.26 25.48
C GLY A 758 4.40 27.30 25.03
N GLU A 759 3.41 27.76 24.27
CA GLU A 759 2.34 26.92 23.76
C GLU A 759 2.83 25.95 22.68
N VAL A 760 3.66 26.43 21.75
CA VAL A 760 4.29 25.59 20.72
C VAL A 760 5.19 24.54 21.38
N LEU A 761 6.01 24.96 22.34
CA LEU A 761 6.90 24.08 23.08
C LEU A 761 6.13 22.98 23.82
N ALA A 762 5.01 23.31 24.46
CA ALA A 762 4.14 22.31 25.10
C ALA A 762 3.60 21.26 24.11
N VAL A 763 3.25 21.66 22.88
CA VAL A 763 2.83 20.73 21.82
C VAL A 763 3.98 19.80 21.42
N LEU A 764 5.20 20.34 21.23
CA LEU A 764 6.37 19.53 20.86
C LEU A 764 6.75 18.54 21.95
N VAL A 765 6.76 18.97 23.22
CA VAL A 765 7.04 18.11 24.39
C VAL A 765 6.02 16.98 24.46
N LYS A 766 4.72 17.28 24.30
CA LYS A 766 3.66 16.27 24.31
C LYS A 766 3.78 15.28 23.15
N ALA A 767 4.29 15.71 21.99
CA ALA A 767 4.50 14.84 20.84
C ALA A 767 5.72 13.90 20.97
N GLY A 768 6.65 14.22 21.89
CA GLY A 768 7.79 13.38 22.25
C GLY A 768 8.80 13.23 21.10
N ALA A 769 9.28 11.99 20.88
CA ALA A 769 10.31 11.70 19.88
C ALA A 769 9.95 12.17 18.45
N ARG A 770 8.65 12.23 18.13
CA ARG A 770 8.14 12.70 16.81
C ARG A 770 8.45 14.17 16.54
N ALA A 771 8.65 14.98 17.56
CA ALA A 771 8.91 16.42 17.45
C ALA A 771 10.39 16.80 17.57
N LEU A 772 11.30 15.84 17.84
CA LEU A 772 12.74 16.11 18.00
C LEU A 772 13.34 16.97 16.86
N PRO A 773 13.04 16.72 15.56
CA PRO A 773 13.57 17.54 14.47
C PRO A 773 13.09 18.99 14.43
N LEU A 774 12.09 19.37 15.23
CA LEU A 774 11.47 20.69 15.20
C LEU A 774 12.01 21.64 16.27
N PHE A 775 12.65 21.12 17.32
CA PHE A 775 13.27 21.95 18.37
C PHE A 775 14.33 22.91 17.83
N PRO A 776 15.22 22.53 16.89
CA PRO A 776 16.17 23.48 16.31
C PRO A 776 15.48 24.66 15.63
N ALA A 777 14.37 24.40 14.91
CA ALA A 777 13.63 25.45 14.24
C ALA A 777 12.95 26.41 15.24
N LEU A 778 12.42 25.91 16.35
CA LEU A 778 11.82 26.73 17.41
C LEU A 778 12.88 27.62 18.10
N VAL A 779 13.99 27.00 18.52
CA VAL A 779 15.08 27.67 19.25
C VAL A 779 15.77 28.72 18.38
N ALA A 780 15.93 28.45 17.09
CA ALA A 780 16.47 29.43 16.14
C ALA A 780 15.54 30.65 16.03
N ARG A 781 14.22 30.44 16.05
CA ARG A 781 13.21 31.47 15.77
C ARG A 781 13.01 32.46 16.91
N TYR A 782 12.89 32.00 18.15
CA TYR A 782 12.59 32.87 19.30
C TYR A 782 13.47 32.55 20.52
N PRO A 783 13.82 33.57 21.34
CA PRO A 783 14.52 33.34 22.61
C PRO A 783 13.66 32.54 23.58
N LEU A 784 14.28 31.57 24.26
CA LEU A 784 13.62 30.79 25.31
C LEU A 784 13.97 31.31 26.70
N THR A 785 13.01 31.31 27.62
CA THR A 785 13.26 31.56 29.05
C THR A 785 13.98 30.35 29.69
N PRO A 786 14.62 30.51 30.87
CA PRO A 786 15.24 29.39 31.58
C PRO A 786 14.28 28.21 31.83
N GLU A 787 13.03 28.50 32.16
CA GLU A 787 11.98 27.49 32.39
C GLU A 787 11.61 26.75 31.10
N GLN A 788 11.60 27.47 29.97
CA GLN A 788 11.36 26.87 28.66
C GLN A 788 12.55 26.03 28.19
N TRP A 789 13.78 26.45 28.48
CA TRP A 789 14.98 25.64 28.21
C TRP A 789 14.94 24.30 28.95
N ALA A 790 14.41 24.25 30.17
CA ALA A 790 14.24 23.00 30.92
C ALA A 790 13.29 21.99 30.23
N LEU A 791 12.43 22.44 29.32
CA LEU A 791 11.53 21.61 28.54
C LEU A 791 12.14 21.11 27.22
N VAL A 792 13.27 21.68 26.79
CA VAL A 792 14.00 21.21 25.61
C VAL A 792 14.70 19.89 25.96
N PRO A 793 14.53 18.82 25.16
CA PRO A 793 15.21 17.54 25.42
C PRO A 793 16.73 17.71 25.56
N SER A 794 17.35 16.91 26.43
CA SER A 794 18.81 16.86 26.57
C SER A 794 19.24 15.39 26.66
N PRO A 795 19.94 14.84 25.65
CA PRO A 795 20.39 15.52 24.43
C PRO A 795 19.26 15.72 23.39
N CYS A 796 19.29 16.84 22.65
CA CYS A 796 18.46 17.12 21.49
C CYS A 796 19.29 17.05 20.20
N PRO A 797 19.13 16.01 19.36
CA PRO A 797 19.86 15.89 18.10
C PRO A 797 19.53 17.01 17.11
N GLY A 798 20.55 17.55 16.43
CA GLY A 798 20.39 18.56 15.39
C GLY A 798 20.22 19.98 15.93
N LEU A 799 20.26 20.17 17.26
CA LEU A 799 20.11 21.47 17.90
C LEU A 799 21.21 22.45 17.51
N GLY A 800 22.38 21.94 17.09
CA GLY A 800 23.47 22.76 16.55
C GLY A 800 23.07 23.64 15.35
N ALA A 801 22.03 23.28 14.60
CA ALA A 801 21.54 24.08 13.48
C ALA A 801 20.98 25.46 13.91
N ALA A 802 20.56 25.61 15.18
CA ALA A 802 20.08 26.86 15.73
C ALA A 802 21.20 27.77 16.26
N LEU A 803 22.43 27.25 16.40
CA LEU A 803 23.53 27.96 17.04
C LEU A 803 23.87 29.31 16.39
N PRO A 804 23.85 29.51 15.06
CA PRO A 804 24.09 30.81 14.44
C PRO A 804 23.11 31.89 14.89
N ALA A 805 21.81 31.55 14.88
CA ALA A 805 20.76 32.47 15.28
C ALA A 805 20.83 32.79 16.79
N VAL A 806 21.16 31.78 17.61
CA VAL A 806 21.24 31.95 19.07
C VAL A 806 22.49 32.73 19.49
N VAL A 807 23.65 32.47 18.89
CA VAL A 807 24.91 33.20 19.18
C VAL A 807 24.77 34.68 18.82
N GLN A 808 24.08 35.00 17.72
CA GLN A 808 23.81 36.39 17.36
C GLN A 808 22.88 37.10 18.37
N ARG A 809 22.06 36.34 19.10
CA ARG A 809 21.06 36.86 20.02
C ARG A 809 21.56 36.94 21.47
N SER A 810 22.24 35.90 21.97
CA SER A 810 22.68 35.81 23.37
C SER A 810 23.74 34.73 23.58
N GLU A 811 24.88 35.10 24.14
CA GLU A 811 25.96 34.17 24.55
C GLU A 811 25.49 33.18 25.64
N ALA A 812 24.69 33.66 26.60
CA ALA A 812 24.16 32.84 27.68
C ALA A 812 23.19 31.76 27.14
N GLU A 813 22.38 32.13 26.15
CA GLU A 813 21.47 31.20 25.49
C GLU A 813 22.24 30.20 24.61
N ALA A 814 23.32 30.63 23.96
CA ALA A 814 24.19 29.74 23.19
C ALA A 814 24.87 28.69 24.08
N ALA A 815 25.26 29.06 25.31
CA ALA A 815 25.81 28.13 26.28
C ALA A 815 24.78 27.04 26.69
N LEU A 816 23.52 27.43 26.90
CA LEU A 816 22.42 26.49 27.16
C LEU A 816 22.18 25.56 25.96
N LEU A 817 22.15 26.11 24.74
CA LEU A 817 22.03 25.32 23.52
C LEU A 817 23.13 24.25 23.42
N VAL A 818 24.39 24.64 23.63
CA VAL A 818 25.54 23.71 23.59
C VAL A 818 25.42 22.62 24.66
N HIS A 819 24.86 22.94 25.84
CA HIS A 819 24.60 21.95 26.88
C HIS A 819 23.59 20.88 26.42
N HIS A 820 22.56 21.27 25.67
CA HIS A 820 21.53 20.36 25.15
C HIS A 820 21.93 19.61 23.87
N MET A 821 23.02 19.98 23.20
CA MET A 821 23.53 19.24 22.02
C MET A 821 23.89 17.78 22.36
N THR A 822 24.04 16.94 21.34
CA THR A 822 24.60 15.60 21.53
C THR A 822 26.10 15.67 21.85
N ALA A 823 26.63 14.61 22.46
CA ALA A 823 28.07 14.52 22.74
C ALA A 823 28.93 14.63 21.46
N SER A 824 28.44 14.07 20.35
CA SER A 824 29.08 14.17 19.04
C SER A 824 29.14 15.62 18.56
N GLU A 825 28.00 16.33 18.54
CA GLU A 825 27.95 17.72 18.10
C GLU A 825 28.85 18.64 18.96
N ARG A 826 28.86 18.46 20.29
CA ARG A 826 29.77 19.18 21.18
C ARG A 826 31.24 18.91 20.89
N GLN A 827 31.61 17.66 20.61
CA GLN A 827 32.97 17.27 20.29
C GLN A 827 33.45 17.91 18.98
N HIS A 828 32.57 18.03 17.99
CA HIS A 828 32.87 18.70 16.73
C HIS A 828 33.00 20.20 16.88
N LEU A 829 32.09 20.86 17.62
CA LEU A 829 32.21 22.28 17.92
C LEU A 829 33.55 22.58 18.63
N ARG A 830 33.95 21.71 19.56
CA ARG A 830 35.26 21.80 20.24
C ARG A 830 36.42 21.62 19.27
N ALA A 831 36.33 20.68 18.33
CA ALA A 831 37.37 20.46 17.32
C ALA A 831 37.52 21.67 16.39
N LEU A 832 36.41 22.24 15.92
CA LEU A 832 36.39 23.45 15.09
C LEU A 832 37.02 24.65 15.83
N ALA A 833 36.68 24.84 17.11
CA ALA A 833 37.27 25.89 17.94
C ALA A 833 38.80 25.73 18.06
N LEU A 834 39.29 24.50 18.25
CA LEU A 834 40.72 24.21 18.30
C LEU A 834 41.43 24.46 16.95
N CYS A 835 40.77 24.17 15.82
CA CYS A 835 41.30 24.48 14.49
C CYS A 835 41.48 25.98 14.30
N LEU A 836 40.43 26.74 14.64
CA LEU A 836 40.40 28.17 14.45
C LEU A 836 41.49 28.84 15.29
N GLY A 837 41.60 28.47 16.57
CA GLY A 837 42.67 28.95 17.45
C GLY A 837 44.06 28.58 16.96
N ALA A 838 44.26 27.35 16.47
CA ALA A 838 45.54 26.92 15.90
C ALA A 838 45.91 27.69 14.61
N ALA A 839 44.93 27.98 13.75
CA ALA A 839 45.13 28.75 12.53
C ALA A 839 45.47 30.22 12.82
N GLN A 840 44.84 30.83 13.83
CA GLN A 840 45.16 32.18 14.31
C GLN A 840 46.58 32.23 14.91
N HIS A 841 46.94 31.27 15.75
CA HIS A 841 48.28 31.21 16.35
C HIS A 841 49.39 30.98 15.31
N ARG A 842 49.10 30.30 14.21
CA ARG A 842 50.04 30.08 13.09
C ARG A 842 50.13 31.28 12.12
N GLY A 843 49.40 32.36 12.38
CA GLY A 843 49.33 33.52 11.48
C GLY A 843 48.65 33.22 10.14
N CYS A 844 48.01 32.05 9.98
CA CYS A 844 47.29 31.67 8.76
C CYS A 844 45.93 32.38 8.66
N LEU A 845 45.42 32.92 9.76
CA LEU A 845 44.25 33.78 9.83
C LEU A 845 44.60 35.01 10.67
N PRO A 846 44.10 36.21 10.31
CA PRO A 846 44.23 37.38 11.17
C PRO A 846 43.57 37.12 12.53
N SER A 847 44.02 37.84 13.57
CA SER A 847 43.34 37.83 14.87
C SER A 847 41.88 38.26 14.65
N LEU A 848 40.96 37.33 14.88
CA LEU A 848 39.54 37.59 14.72
C LEU A 848 39.02 38.10 16.06
N HIS A 849 38.22 39.16 16.01
CA HIS A 849 37.44 39.59 17.17
C HIS A 849 36.58 38.41 17.66
N SER A 850 36.40 38.27 18.99
CA SER A 850 35.69 37.13 19.61
C SER A 850 34.33 36.86 18.95
N SER A 851 33.56 37.92 18.73
CA SER A 851 32.26 37.83 18.06
C SER A 851 32.31 37.32 16.62
N ILE A 852 33.41 37.51 15.88
CA ILE A 852 33.57 36.95 14.52
C ILE A 852 33.93 35.46 14.59
N ALA A 853 34.81 35.08 15.51
CA ALA A 853 35.17 33.69 15.73
C ALA A 853 33.96 32.84 16.18
N GLU A 854 33.15 33.38 17.09
CA GLU A 854 31.91 32.74 17.55
C GLU A 854 30.91 32.53 16.42
N ARG A 855 30.71 33.53 15.56
CA ARG A 855 29.84 33.41 14.37
C ARG A 855 30.33 32.37 13.38
N LEU A 856 31.63 32.35 13.08
CA LEU A 856 32.22 31.35 12.17
C LEU A 856 32.07 29.92 12.71
N LEU A 857 32.28 29.74 14.02
CA LEU A 857 32.10 28.44 14.66
C LEU A 857 30.64 28.01 14.67
N ALA A 858 29.72 28.95 14.90
CA ALA A 858 28.29 28.70 14.84
C ALA A 858 27.85 28.29 13.43
N ASP A 859 28.28 29.00 12.39
CA ASP A 859 27.96 28.71 10.99
C ASP A 859 28.50 27.33 10.56
N CYS A 860 29.75 27.01 10.94
CA CYS A 860 30.34 25.70 10.67
C CYS A 860 29.61 24.57 11.39
N ALA A 861 29.18 24.79 12.64
CA ALA A 861 28.44 23.81 13.42
C ALA A 861 27.02 23.59 12.87
N ALA A 862 26.36 24.65 12.40
CA ALA A 862 25.06 24.55 11.75
C ALA A 862 25.16 23.84 10.40
N HIS A 863 26.17 24.15 9.59
CA HIS A 863 26.44 23.44 8.33
C HIS A 863 26.72 21.95 8.57
N PHE A 864 27.42 21.64 9.66
CA PHE A 864 27.59 20.26 10.10
C PHE A 864 26.28 19.57 10.45
N ALA A 865 25.47 20.20 11.32
CA ALA A 865 24.19 19.65 11.77
C ALA A 865 23.17 19.46 10.61
N ALA A 866 23.23 20.31 9.58
CA ALA A 866 22.38 20.24 8.40
C ALA A 866 22.83 19.20 7.34
N ALA A 867 24.07 18.70 7.42
CA ALA A 867 24.59 17.77 6.43
C ALA A 867 24.05 16.34 6.62
N ALA A 868 24.02 15.58 5.52
CA ALA A 868 23.59 14.18 5.57
C ALA A 868 24.51 13.35 6.51
N PRO A 869 24.01 12.31 7.19
CA PRO A 869 24.82 11.48 8.09
C PRO A 869 26.10 10.93 7.43
N GLU A 870 26.06 10.64 6.12
CA GLU A 870 27.21 10.21 5.34
C GLU A 870 28.26 11.32 5.14
N GLN A 871 27.82 12.56 4.94
CA GLN A 871 28.69 13.74 4.86
C GLN A 871 29.27 14.10 6.22
N GLN A 872 28.47 14.04 7.28
CA GLN A 872 28.93 14.18 8.66
C GLN A 872 29.99 13.12 8.97
N ALA A 873 29.75 11.85 8.63
CA ALA A 873 30.71 10.76 8.80
C ALA A 873 31.98 10.93 7.96
N ALA A 874 31.86 11.39 6.71
CA ALA A 874 32.99 11.68 5.85
C ALA A 874 33.86 12.83 6.41
N TRP A 875 33.24 13.89 6.94
CA TRP A 875 33.95 14.96 7.65
C TRP A 875 34.59 14.47 8.95
N CYS A 876 33.92 13.61 9.72
CA CYS A 876 34.48 12.96 10.91
C CYS A 876 35.72 12.12 10.57
N GLN A 877 35.66 11.36 9.48
CA GLN A 877 36.77 10.53 9.00
C GLN A 877 37.92 11.38 8.45
N ALA A 878 37.62 12.42 7.66
CA ALA A 878 38.61 13.37 7.16
C ALA A 878 39.32 14.11 8.29
N TRP A 879 38.58 14.50 9.34
CA TRP A 879 39.10 15.10 10.56
C TRP A 879 39.99 14.12 11.34
N SER A 880 39.53 12.89 11.53
CA SER A 880 40.29 11.82 12.21
C SER A 880 41.59 11.49 11.47
N ALA A 881 41.55 11.46 10.13
CA ALA A 881 42.71 11.24 9.26
C ALA A 881 43.68 12.44 9.24
N SER A 882 43.18 13.67 9.41
CA SER A 882 44.01 14.87 9.59
C SER A 882 44.77 14.84 10.91
N ARG A 883 44.12 14.38 12.00
CA ARG A 883 44.76 14.14 13.31
C ARG A 883 45.88 13.10 13.26
N GLN A 884 45.72 12.03 12.48
CA GLN A 884 46.77 11.01 12.32
C GLN A 884 47.96 11.50 11.50
N ARG A 885 47.75 12.38 10.51
CA ARG A 885 48.84 12.94 9.69
C ARG A 885 49.69 13.99 10.40
N HIS A 886 49.19 14.63 11.46
CA HIS A 886 49.88 15.71 12.16
C HIS A 886 50.40 15.35 13.56
N GLY A 887 50.49 14.06 13.90
CA GLY A 887 51.30 13.58 15.02
C GLY A 887 51.09 14.32 16.35
N GLN A 888 49.87 14.30 16.90
CA GLN A 888 49.65 14.64 18.31
C GLN A 888 48.69 13.65 18.97
N THR A 889 49.26 12.81 19.82
CA THR A 889 48.59 12.00 20.85
C THR A 889 47.91 12.93 21.86
N ALA A 890 46.63 13.25 21.65
CA ALA A 890 45.80 13.92 22.65
C ALA A 890 44.39 13.28 22.64
N GLY A 891 44.31 12.07 23.18
CA GLY A 891 43.08 11.26 23.20
C GLY A 891 42.56 10.86 24.58
N ALA A 892 43.28 11.11 25.69
CA ALA A 892 42.94 10.44 26.96
C ALA A 892 42.81 11.31 28.23
N ALA A 893 42.84 12.65 28.17
CA ALA A 893 42.94 13.45 29.41
C ALA A 893 41.93 14.60 29.62
N LEU A 894 40.75 14.61 28.96
CA LEU A 894 39.82 15.76 29.03
C LEU A 894 38.36 15.40 29.33
N ALA A 895 38.15 14.37 30.15
CA ALA A 895 36.85 13.96 30.68
C ALA A 895 36.68 14.27 32.19
N GLY A 896 37.38 15.30 32.70
CA GLY A 896 37.37 15.67 34.11
C GLY A 896 37.01 17.14 34.37
N PRO A 897 36.61 17.47 35.62
CA PRO A 897 36.17 18.80 36.06
C PRO A 897 37.22 19.93 35.90
N ASP A 898 38.47 19.61 35.56
CA ASP A 898 39.53 20.58 35.27
C ASP A 898 39.47 21.20 33.86
N GLY A 899 38.51 20.80 33.00
CA GLY A 899 38.24 21.49 31.73
C GLY A 899 37.93 22.99 31.89
N LEU A 900 37.44 23.38 33.07
CA LEU A 900 37.17 24.75 33.48
C LEU A 900 38.46 25.58 33.70
N LYS A 901 39.55 24.93 34.14
CA LYS A 901 40.84 25.60 34.41
C LYS A 901 41.69 25.82 33.15
N TRP A 902 41.45 25.05 32.08
CA TRP A 902 42.06 25.29 30.77
C TRP A 902 41.42 26.50 30.07
N TRP A 903 40.10 26.68 30.21
CA TRP A 903 39.36 27.83 29.67
C TRP A 903 39.86 29.17 30.25
N GLN A 904 40.17 29.21 31.56
CA GLN A 904 40.74 30.39 32.24
C GLN A 904 42.16 30.78 31.78
N ARG A 905 42.94 29.90 31.15
CA ARG A 905 44.30 30.21 30.65
C ARG A 905 44.36 30.54 29.17
N ALA A 906 43.40 30.06 28.37
CA ALA A 906 43.36 30.32 26.94
C ALA A 906 42.67 31.65 26.58
N VAL A 907 41.75 32.13 27.43
CA VAL A 907 41.01 33.39 27.23
C VAL A 907 41.58 34.56 28.03
N LEU A 908 42.32 34.30 29.13
CA LEU A 908 43.01 35.34 29.91
C LEU A 908 44.52 35.10 29.92
N GLY A 909 45.20 35.65 28.91
CA GLY A 909 46.65 35.53 28.80
C GLY A 909 47.26 36.56 27.84
N ARG A 910 47.14 37.85 28.20
CA ARG A 910 47.97 39.00 27.76
C ARG A 910 48.91 38.74 26.57
N ARG A 911 48.51 39.17 25.38
CA ARG A 911 48.92 40.46 24.80
C ARG A 911 47.94 40.86 23.71
#